data_AF-A0A928VYB8-F1
#
_entry.id   AF-A0A928VYB8-F1
#
_cell.length_a   1.000
_cell.length_b   1.000
_cell.length_c   1.000
_cell.angle_alpha   90.00
_cell.angle_beta   90.00
_cell.angle_gamma   90.00
#
_symmetry.space_group_name_H-M   'P 1'
#
loop_
_entity.id
_entity.type
_entity.pdbx_description
1 polymer ?
#
loop_
_entity_poly.entity_id
_entity_poly.type
_entity_poly.pdbx_seq_one_letter_code
_entity_poly.pdbx_strand_id
1 'polypeptide(L)'
;MTVNLLDIDYYRRVNPDLANFTAEQATQHFFEFGIREGRDFSPIVDLDLYRAANPDLTAVGFTDNRQFFDHLSLHGVAEGRLFSNTFHPNFYRASHSDLAAVGFNNEQLFDHFLQFGIDEGRVASNTFDIGFYLNSHPDLIAAGLNNRQGLNHFNQFGINEGRITSTQFDVGTYLGIHPDLVAAGLSSSQAFDHYQVFGINEQRTAAPFLPLFSDPGETIDTSFDLGVVAGNRYFGYVLDRFYKTDLYQFTLFRPSAIRFDALEIQPNNPFWYVRSKLWRDSNGNGQLDFDERLDDSRSRVDRSISGLLTPGTYWIEASLFAEDEFPLRPTAYNGNLLVSPIDAIPVDGAGNSASIARDLGTLSAVQTFNDAIGLLDNIDVYRFTLNEPANIEAILDGNSSNVTIEIARDFNNNGQIESSSFAGGYTEIIEAANNEVGVSLDAGTYFLRLQRDRVDTDYTLTLSPQASRLPSDGAGNTRSMALDLGVLNTERSFSDTVLETDKIDLYQFEITTPTNVGIVLDRLTGSPLVAMGRNISSGAIDRRTLERRDILQGFATGNGPSAPQQTAWSVYLTPGTYFVQVSDENDFSQYNLSIAPTPPPGLAPDGVGNSADTARNLDVLTGTQTVSDSVGAADEADVYRFVLDRPSTVDLLLEANDGTFGFSRFGLFSDSNNNGIISDIGDFSRSFIISSNDFRTEESVLLTAGVYFVQVLNRGESINYDLTLSQI
;
A
#
# COMPACT_ATOMS: atom_id res chain seq x y z
N MET A 1 -25.60 34.34 -30.83
CA MET A 1 -25.39 35.67 -31.48
C MET A 1 -24.35 35.45 -32.56
N THR A 2 -24.22 36.28 -33.60
CA THR A 2 -23.13 36.09 -34.57
C THR A 2 -21.79 36.30 -33.86
N VAL A 3 -20.95 35.27 -33.83
CA VAL A 3 -19.62 35.32 -33.22
C VAL A 3 -18.73 36.23 -34.06
N ASN A 4 -17.98 37.13 -33.41
CA ASN A 4 -17.03 37.99 -34.12
C ASN A 4 -15.74 37.21 -34.45
N LEU A 5 -15.59 36.83 -35.71
CA LEU A 5 -14.41 36.10 -36.20
C LEU A 5 -13.28 37.03 -36.69
N LEU A 6 -13.56 38.32 -36.89
CA LEU A 6 -12.64 39.29 -37.48
C LEU A 6 -11.82 40.00 -36.39
N ASP A 7 -10.50 39.89 -36.48
CA ASP A 7 -9.58 40.79 -35.78
C ASP A 7 -9.12 41.86 -36.77
N ILE A 8 -9.70 43.06 -36.64
CA ILE A 8 -9.47 44.15 -37.61
C ILE A 8 -8.04 44.67 -37.60
N ASP A 9 -7.37 44.65 -36.45
CA ASP A 9 -6.00 45.11 -36.32
C ASP A 9 -5.02 44.06 -36.85
N TYR A 10 -5.33 42.78 -36.67
CA TYR A 10 -4.64 41.68 -37.35
C TYR A 10 -4.80 41.79 -38.87
N TYR A 11 -6.04 41.91 -39.37
CA TYR A 11 -6.34 41.97 -40.80
C TYR A 11 -5.55 43.08 -41.50
N ARG A 12 -5.51 44.29 -40.92
CA ARG A 12 -4.74 45.42 -41.46
C ARG A 12 -3.23 45.23 -41.41
N ARG A 13 -2.73 44.51 -40.40
CA ARG A 13 -1.30 44.26 -40.20
C ARG A 13 -0.74 43.22 -41.17
N VAL A 14 -1.49 42.15 -41.44
CA VAL A 14 -1.03 41.04 -42.30
C VAL A 14 -1.33 41.26 -43.78
N ASN A 15 -2.16 42.24 -44.10
CA ASN A 15 -2.45 42.68 -45.47
C ASN A 15 -1.86 44.09 -45.69
N PRO A 16 -0.60 44.22 -46.15
CA PRO A 16 0.11 45.51 -46.17
C PRO A 16 -0.55 46.57 -47.05
N ASP A 17 -1.32 46.18 -48.06
CA ASP A 17 -2.12 47.08 -48.89
C ASP A 17 -3.24 47.80 -48.12
N LEU A 18 -3.63 47.27 -46.97
CA LEU A 18 -4.66 47.82 -46.08
C LEU A 18 -4.10 48.65 -44.93
N ALA A 19 -2.77 48.83 -44.83
CA ALA A 19 -2.12 49.50 -43.70
C ALA A 19 -2.66 50.93 -43.45
N ASN A 20 -3.06 51.63 -44.52
CA ASN A 20 -3.59 53.00 -44.46
C ASN A 20 -5.12 53.08 -44.33
N PHE A 21 -5.85 51.96 -44.30
CA PHE A 21 -7.31 51.96 -44.14
C PHE A 21 -7.70 52.26 -42.69
N THR A 22 -8.82 52.94 -42.47
CA THR A 22 -9.47 52.98 -41.14
C THR A 22 -10.04 51.61 -40.78
N ALA A 23 -10.41 51.40 -39.51
CA ALA A 23 -11.05 50.16 -39.09
C ALA A 23 -12.36 49.89 -39.87
N GLU A 24 -13.16 50.93 -40.13
CA GLU A 24 -14.39 50.82 -40.92
C GLU A 24 -14.09 50.47 -42.38
N GLN A 25 -13.11 51.13 -43.01
CA GLN A 25 -12.71 50.84 -44.39
C GLN A 25 -12.17 49.41 -44.53
N ALA A 26 -11.36 48.96 -43.59
CA ALA A 26 -10.82 47.59 -43.58
C ALA A 26 -11.91 46.55 -43.30
N THR A 27 -12.91 46.86 -42.47
CA THR A 27 -14.06 45.99 -42.20
C THR A 27 -14.93 45.87 -43.45
N GLN A 28 -15.20 46.99 -44.12
CA GLN A 28 -15.92 46.99 -45.39
C GLN A 28 -15.16 46.17 -46.45
N HIS A 29 -13.85 46.39 -46.57
CA HIS A 29 -13.00 45.62 -47.49
C HIS A 29 -13.02 44.12 -47.18
N PHE A 30 -12.98 43.74 -45.89
CA PHE A 30 -13.04 42.33 -45.49
C PHE A 30 -14.32 41.64 -45.99
N PHE A 31 -15.49 42.25 -45.74
CA PHE A 31 -16.78 41.66 -46.13
C PHE A 31 -17.03 41.72 -47.64
N GLU A 32 -16.52 42.75 -48.32
CA GLU A 32 -16.68 42.92 -49.77
C GLU A 32 -15.70 42.05 -50.57
N PHE A 33 -14.44 41.92 -50.13
CA PHE A 33 -13.37 41.28 -50.89
C PHE A 33 -12.60 40.24 -50.07
N GLY A 34 -12.17 40.60 -48.86
CA GLY A 34 -11.25 39.80 -48.05
C GLY A 34 -11.65 38.34 -47.84
N ILE A 35 -12.92 38.09 -47.51
CA ILE A 35 -13.44 36.71 -47.34
C ILE A 35 -13.29 35.93 -48.65
N ARG A 36 -13.75 36.49 -49.78
CA ARG A 36 -13.69 35.81 -51.08
C ARG A 36 -12.26 35.58 -51.56
N GLU A 37 -11.36 36.51 -51.24
CA GLU A 37 -9.93 36.42 -51.56
C GLU A 37 -9.18 35.44 -50.65
N GLY A 38 -9.78 35.01 -49.54
CA GLY A 38 -9.13 34.11 -48.58
C GLY A 38 -7.99 34.78 -47.81
N ARG A 39 -8.08 36.10 -47.57
CA ARG A 39 -7.05 36.84 -46.85
C ARG A 39 -7.08 36.53 -45.36
N ASP A 40 -5.92 36.35 -44.74
CA ASP A 40 -5.78 36.17 -43.30
C ASP A 40 -6.40 37.34 -42.53
N PHE A 41 -7.37 37.05 -41.67
CA PHE A 41 -8.20 38.07 -40.99
C PHE A 41 -8.29 37.88 -39.47
N SER A 42 -7.71 36.81 -38.97
CA SER A 42 -7.70 36.46 -37.55
C SER A 42 -6.42 35.69 -37.24
N PRO A 43 -5.81 35.90 -36.07
CA PRO A 43 -4.74 35.04 -35.59
C PRO A 43 -5.25 33.68 -35.09
N ILE A 44 -6.56 33.48 -35.03
CA ILE A 44 -7.16 32.23 -34.54
C ILE A 44 -7.86 31.46 -35.64
N VAL A 45 -8.59 32.16 -36.52
CA VAL A 45 -9.47 31.50 -37.51
C VAL A 45 -8.72 31.14 -38.78
N ASP A 46 -8.75 29.86 -39.12
CA ASP A 46 -8.25 29.30 -40.37
C ASP A 46 -9.41 28.64 -41.15
N LEU A 47 -9.81 29.28 -42.26
CA LEU A 47 -10.91 28.77 -43.10
C LEU A 47 -10.50 27.56 -43.94
N ASP A 48 -9.21 27.37 -44.21
CA ASP A 48 -8.72 26.23 -44.97
C ASP A 48 -8.71 24.98 -44.10
N LEU A 49 -8.26 25.10 -42.85
CA LEU A 49 -8.41 24.07 -41.83
C LEU A 49 -9.89 23.77 -41.57
N TYR A 50 -10.73 24.81 -41.42
CA TYR A 50 -12.17 24.60 -41.21
C TYR A 50 -12.80 23.79 -42.35
N ARG A 51 -12.43 24.08 -43.60
CA ARG A 51 -12.90 23.31 -44.77
C ARG A 51 -12.40 21.87 -44.75
N ALA A 52 -11.12 21.66 -44.45
CA ALA A 52 -10.51 20.32 -44.40
C ALA A 52 -11.11 19.44 -43.29
N ALA A 53 -11.38 20.03 -42.12
CA ALA A 53 -11.94 19.33 -40.97
C ALA A 53 -13.44 19.01 -41.11
N ASN A 54 -14.15 19.67 -42.04
CA ASN A 54 -15.60 19.58 -42.19
C ASN A 54 -16.01 19.19 -43.63
N PRO A 55 -15.64 17.98 -44.09
CA PRO A 55 -15.94 17.52 -45.45
C PRO A 55 -17.44 17.38 -45.73
N ASP A 56 -18.28 17.29 -44.68
CA ASP A 56 -19.74 17.32 -44.77
C ASP A 56 -20.27 18.61 -45.42
N LEU A 57 -19.63 19.75 -45.15
CA LEU A 57 -20.01 21.05 -45.75
C LEU A 57 -19.74 21.08 -47.25
N THR A 58 -18.64 20.48 -47.69
CA THR A 58 -18.35 20.30 -49.12
C THR A 58 -19.33 19.32 -49.76
N ALA A 59 -19.73 18.27 -49.05
CA ALA A 59 -20.70 17.29 -49.53
C ALA A 59 -22.11 17.88 -49.75
N VAL A 60 -22.50 18.91 -48.99
CA VAL A 60 -23.74 19.67 -49.20
C VAL A 60 -23.59 20.84 -50.19
N GLY A 61 -22.43 20.97 -50.83
CA GLY A 61 -22.20 21.88 -51.97
C GLY A 61 -21.58 23.23 -51.63
N PHE A 62 -20.91 23.38 -50.49
CA PHE A 62 -20.11 24.58 -50.24
C PHE A 62 -18.86 24.58 -51.12
N THR A 63 -18.62 25.70 -51.81
CA THR A 63 -17.54 25.83 -52.81
C THR A 63 -16.68 27.08 -52.62
N ASP A 64 -17.11 28.06 -51.83
CA ASP A 64 -16.37 29.31 -51.64
C ASP A 64 -16.18 29.71 -50.16
N ASN A 65 -15.19 30.55 -49.92
CA ASN A 65 -14.81 31.02 -48.58
C ASN A 65 -15.93 31.75 -47.85
N ARG A 66 -16.88 32.37 -48.56
CA ARG A 66 -17.99 33.09 -47.93
C ARG A 66 -18.96 32.12 -47.29
N GLN A 67 -19.27 31.02 -47.96
CA GLN A 67 -20.12 29.97 -47.40
C GLN A 67 -19.49 29.35 -46.13
N PHE A 68 -18.19 29.05 -46.18
CA PHE A 68 -17.46 28.53 -45.01
C PHE A 68 -17.41 29.53 -43.85
N PHE A 69 -17.11 30.81 -44.13
CA PHE A 69 -17.12 31.87 -43.12
C PHE A 69 -18.49 32.05 -42.47
N ASP A 70 -19.55 32.13 -43.29
CA ASP A 70 -20.91 32.34 -42.82
C ASP A 70 -21.36 31.16 -41.94
N HIS A 71 -21.06 29.92 -42.34
CA HIS A 71 -21.38 28.75 -41.53
C HIS A 71 -20.55 28.67 -40.26
N LEU A 72 -19.25 28.98 -40.29
CA LEU A 72 -18.44 29.04 -39.08
C LEU A 72 -19.00 30.05 -38.08
N SER A 73 -19.36 31.25 -38.54
CA SER A 73 -19.89 32.33 -37.71
C SER A 73 -21.28 32.05 -37.13
N LEU A 74 -22.16 31.36 -37.89
CA LEU A 74 -23.54 31.08 -37.50
C LEU A 74 -23.71 29.77 -36.72
N HIS A 75 -22.86 28.78 -37.00
CA HIS A 75 -23.04 27.40 -36.53
C HIS A 75 -21.74 26.77 -36.04
N GLY A 76 -20.65 26.90 -36.79
CA GLY A 76 -19.43 26.14 -36.55
C GLY A 76 -18.80 26.35 -35.17
N VAL A 77 -18.75 27.59 -34.68
CA VAL A 77 -18.24 27.89 -33.33
C VAL A 77 -19.16 27.27 -32.28
N ALA A 78 -20.48 27.45 -32.40
CA ALA A 78 -21.46 26.89 -31.46
C ALA A 78 -21.39 25.35 -31.41
N GLU A 79 -21.22 24.71 -32.57
CA GLU A 79 -21.08 23.26 -32.71
C GLU A 79 -19.72 22.74 -32.20
N GLY A 80 -18.74 23.62 -31.97
CA GLY A 80 -17.41 23.25 -31.50
C GLY A 80 -16.56 22.56 -32.56
N ARG A 81 -16.81 22.83 -33.84
CA ARG A 81 -16.04 22.29 -34.97
C ARG A 81 -14.61 22.85 -34.96
N LEU A 82 -13.65 22.07 -35.46
CA LEU A 82 -12.25 22.48 -35.59
C LEU A 82 -12.08 23.54 -36.69
N PHE A 83 -11.54 24.72 -36.34
CA PHE A 83 -11.26 25.83 -37.27
C PHE A 83 -9.93 26.55 -36.98
N SER A 84 -9.11 26.01 -36.07
CA SER A 84 -7.89 26.65 -35.61
C SER A 84 -6.87 25.63 -35.11
N ASN A 85 -5.60 25.87 -35.41
CA ASN A 85 -4.47 25.13 -34.84
C ASN A 85 -4.09 25.65 -33.43
N THR A 86 -4.64 26.78 -32.98
CA THR A 86 -4.30 27.41 -31.69
C THR A 86 -5.45 27.45 -30.70
N PHE A 87 -6.67 27.10 -31.13
CA PHE A 87 -7.86 27.07 -30.28
C PHE A 87 -8.81 25.92 -30.65
N HIS A 88 -9.21 25.13 -29.66
CA HIS A 88 -10.28 24.15 -29.78
C HIS A 88 -11.18 24.23 -28.52
N PRO A 89 -12.48 24.57 -28.64
CA PRO A 89 -13.31 24.90 -27.47
C PRO A 89 -13.46 23.72 -26.49
N ASN A 90 -13.64 22.50 -27.01
CA ASN A 90 -13.71 21.31 -26.15
C ASN A 90 -12.41 21.04 -25.38
N PHE A 91 -11.24 21.21 -26.03
CA PHE A 91 -9.95 21.09 -25.38
C PHE A 91 -9.78 22.20 -24.33
N TYR A 92 -10.03 23.45 -24.70
CA TYR A 92 -9.87 24.61 -23.83
C TYR A 92 -10.70 24.49 -22.55
N ARG A 93 -11.94 23.99 -22.63
CA ARG A 93 -12.79 23.67 -21.48
C ARG A 93 -12.24 22.50 -20.65
N ALA A 94 -11.76 21.44 -21.29
CA ALA A 94 -11.22 20.27 -20.59
C ALA A 94 -9.91 20.57 -19.85
N SER A 95 -9.08 21.45 -20.40
CA SER A 95 -7.78 21.83 -19.84
C SER A 95 -7.84 22.86 -18.71
N HIS A 96 -9.02 23.45 -18.44
CA HIS A 96 -9.19 24.52 -17.45
C HIS A 96 -10.44 24.28 -16.59
N SER A 97 -10.21 23.78 -15.37
CA SER A 97 -11.28 23.38 -14.44
C SER A 97 -12.20 24.53 -14.04
N ASP A 98 -11.69 25.76 -13.98
CA ASP A 98 -12.48 26.97 -13.73
C ASP A 98 -13.52 27.21 -14.84
N LEU A 99 -13.13 27.04 -16.11
CA LEU A 99 -14.06 27.18 -17.24
C LEU A 99 -15.08 26.04 -17.31
N ALA A 100 -14.66 24.82 -16.93
CA ALA A 100 -15.55 23.68 -16.81
C ALA A 100 -16.61 23.90 -15.72
N ALA A 101 -16.22 24.45 -14.57
CA ALA A 101 -17.11 24.73 -13.45
C ALA A 101 -18.14 25.83 -13.78
N VAL A 102 -17.76 26.85 -14.55
CA VAL A 102 -18.67 27.92 -14.98
C VAL A 102 -19.67 27.44 -16.05
N GLY A 103 -19.32 26.38 -16.81
CA GLY A 103 -20.23 25.77 -17.79
C GLY A 103 -20.42 26.60 -19.06
N PHE A 104 -19.39 27.33 -19.51
CA PHE A 104 -19.47 28.10 -20.74
C PHE A 104 -19.75 27.24 -21.98
N ASN A 105 -20.60 27.79 -22.86
CA ASN A 105 -20.81 27.23 -24.20
C ASN A 105 -19.62 27.55 -25.12
N ASN A 106 -19.58 26.94 -26.31
CA ASN A 106 -18.42 27.07 -27.21
C ASN A 106 -18.19 28.50 -27.73
N GLU A 107 -19.25 29.30 -27.93
CA GLU A 107 -19.13 30.73 -28.30
C GLU A 107 -18.50 31.53 -27.15
N GLN A 108 -18.97 31.32 -25.92
CA GLN A 108 -18.45 31.98 -24.73
C GLN A 108 -16.99 31.59 -24.43
N LEU A 109 -16.61 30.34 -24.70
CA LEU A 109 -15.22 29.88 -24.57
C LEU A 109 -14.30 30.57 -25.58
N PHE A 110 -14.77 30.77 -26.82
CA PHE A 110 -14.04 31.52 -27.84
C PHE A 110 -13.88 32.98 -27.44
N ASP A 111 -14.96 33.63 -27.00
CA ASP A 111 -14.91 35.02 -26.51
C ASP A 111 -13.98 35.16 -25.29
N HIS A 112 -14.05 34.23 -24.34
CA HIS A 112 -13.16 34.19 -23.18
C HIS A 112 -11.69 34.07 -23.59
N PHE A 113 -11.39 33.20 -24.56
CA PHE A 113 -10.02 33.01 -25.03
C PHE A 113 -9.47 34.28 -25.68
N LEU A 114 -10.26 34.94 -26.53
CA LEU A 114 -9.88 36.21 -27.19
C LEU A 114 -9.70 37.36 -26.20
N GLN A 115 -10.54 37.42 -25.15
CA GLN A 115 -10.54 38.52 -24.19
C GLN A 115 -9.50 38.34 -23.07
N PHE A 116 -9.32 37.11 -22.60
CA PHE A 116 -8.50 36.81 -21.42
C PHE A 116 -7.48 35.70 -21.69
N GLY A 117 -7.91 34.59 -22.29
CA GLY A 117 -7.10 33.37 -22.38
C GLY A 117 -5.75 33.56 -23.09
N ILE A 118 -5.68 34.36 -24.15
CA ILE A 118 -4.42 34.66 -24.84
C ILE A 118 -3.49 35.44 -23.91
N ASP A 119 -3.98 36.52 -23.27
CA ASP A 119 -3.15 37.37 -22.42
C ASP A 119 -2.71 36.64 -21.14
N GLU A 120 -3.53 35.73 -20.63
CA GLU A 120 -3.20 34.83 -19.51
C GLU A 120 -2.25 33.68 -19.91
N GLY A 121 -2.02 33.44 -21.20
CA GLY A 121 -1.16 32.36 -21.70
C GLY A 121 -1.78 30.97 -21.55
N ARG A 122 -3.11 30.88 -21.54
CA ARG A 122 -3.83 29.61 -21.37
C ARG A 122 -3.69 28.70 -22.59
N VAL A 123 -3.57 27.39 -22.35
CA VAL A 123 -3.38 26.37 -23.41
C VAL A 123 -4.71 25.98 -24.03
N ALA A 124 -4.95 26.34 -25.28
CA ALA A 124 -6.26 26.13 -25.92
C ALA A 124 -6.28 25.12 -27.07
N SER A 125 -5.16 24.50 -27.44
CA SER A 125 -5.12 23.39 -28.39
C SER A 125 -4.02 22.38 -28.04
N ASN A 126 -4.11 21.18 -28.63
CA ASN A 126 -3.05 20.17 -28.53
C ASN A 126 -1.78 20.56 -29.28
N THR A 127 -1.87 21.43 -30.28
CA THR A 127 -0.74 21.74 -31.17
C THR A 127 -0.01 23.02 -30.80
N PHE A 128 -0.57 23.84 -29.90
CA PHE A 128 0.03 25.13 -29.59
C PHE A 128 -0.20 25.53 -28.12
N ASP A 129 0.90 25.82 -27.45
CA ASP A 129 0.97 26.41 -26.13
C ASP A 129 1.83 27.68 -26.23
N ILE A 130 1.23 28.84 -26.00
CA ILE A 130 1.92 30.15 -26.12
C ILE A 130 3.10 30.23 -25.15
N GLY A 131 2.90 29.79 -23.92
CA GLY A 131 3.92 29.85 -22.87
C GLY A 131 5.10 28.95 -23.26
N PHE A 132 4.81 27.73 -23.71
CA PHE A 132 5.83 26.83 -24.25
C PHE A 132 6.57 27.47 -25.44
N TYR A 133 5.82 27.95 -26.44
CA TYR A 133 6.39 28.49 -27.67
C TYR A 133 7.33 29.67 -27.39
N LEU A 134 6.95 30.61 -26.52
CA LEU A 134 7.82 31.74 -26.17
C LEU A 134 9.06 31.29 -25.41
N ASN A 135 8.94 30.33 -24.48
CA ASN A 135 10.06 29.88 -23.65
C ASN A 135 11.01 28.91 -24.36
N SER A 136 10.58 28.23 -25.42
CA SER A 136 11.41 27.30 -26.19
C SER A 136 12.25 27.98 -27.29
N HIS A 137 12.09 29.28 -27.51
CA HIS A 137 12.75 30.02 -28.59
C HIS A 137 13.54 31.23 -28.07
N PRO A 138 14.87 31.09 -27.91
CA PRO A 138 15.72 32.14 -27.34
C PRO A 138 15.63 33.50 -28.06
N ASP A 139 15.38 33.50 -29.37
CA ASP A 139 15.19 34.72 -30.17
C ASP A 139 13.91 35.47 -29.80
N LEU A 140 12.83 34.75 -29.46
CA LEU A 140 11.56 35.36 -29.03
C LEU A 140 11.65 35.88 -27.59
N ILE A 141 12.40 35.17 -26.73
CA ILE A 141 12.74 35.64 -25.37
C ILE A 141 13.56 36.93 -25.45
N ALA A 142 14.60 36.94 -26.29
CA ALA A 142 15.44 38.13 -26.48
C ALA A 142 14.66 39.31 -27.07
N ALA A 143 13.65 39.04 -27.90
CA ALA A 143 12.74 40.06 -28.44
C ALA A 143 11.70 40.54 -27.41
N GLY A 144 11.55 39.86 -26.26
CA GLY A 144 10.62 40.25 -25.20
C GLY A 144 9.15 40.21 -25.63
N LEU A 145 8.78 39.26 -26.50
CA LEU A 145 7.41 39.17 -27.01
C LEU A 145 6.41 38.81 -25.90
N ASN A 146 5.27 39.50 -25.89
CA ASN A 146 4.12 39.09 -25.06
C ASN A 146 3.31 37.98 -25.75
N ASN A 147 2.32 37.43 -25.04
CA ASN A 147 1.51 36.29 -25.51
C ASN A 147 0.81 36.55 -26.85
N ARG A 148 0.17 37.72 -27.04
CA ARG A 148 -0.45 38.10 -28.32
C ARG A 148 0.59 38.20 -29.44
N GLN A 149 1.75 38.77 -29.17
CA GLN A 149 2.84 38.86 -30.14
C GLN A 149 3.41 37.48 -30.48
N GLY A 150 3.55 36.58 -29.51
CA GLY A 150 3.97 35.20 -29.71
C GLY A 150 3.00 34.41 -30.59
N LEU A 151 1.70 34.51 -30.33
CA LEU A 151 0.66 33.93 -31.17
C LEU A 151 0.72 34.47 -32.61
N ASN A 152 0.85 35.80 -32.78
CA ASN A 152 1.01 36.41 -34.10
C ASN A 152 2.26 35.90 -34.82
N HIS A 153 3.38 35.80 -34.12
CA HIS A 153 4.63 35.29 -34.68
C HIS A 153 4.49 33.82 -35.11
N PHE A 154 3.83 32.99 -34.30
CA PHE A 154 3.56 31.60 -34.64
C PHE A 154 2.78 31.47 -35.96
N ASN A 155 1.67 32.19 -36.10
CA ASN A 155 0.83 32.11 -37.31
C ASN A 155 1.53 32.67 -38.55
N GLN A 156 2.32 33.73 -38.42
CA GLN A 156 3.00 34.36 -39.56
C GLN A 156 4.27 33.60 -39.98
N PHE A 157 5.01 33.07 -39.01
CA PHE A 157 6.35 32.51 -39.23
C PHE A 157 6.49 31.12 -38.63
N GLY A 158 6.15 30.94 -37.35
CA GLY A 158 6.44 29.73 -36.59
C GLY A 158 5.95 28.42 -37.20
N ILE A 159 4.73 28.39 -37.76
CA ILE A 159 4.18 27.22 -38.47
C ILE A 159 5.10 26.83 -39.63
N ASN A 160 5.44 27.80 -40.49
CA ASN A 160 6.22 27.56 -41.71
C ASN A 160 7.70 27.29 -41.42
N GLU A 161 8.24 27.87 -40.34
CA GLU A 161 9.60 27.62 -39.85
C GLU A 161 9.75 26.23 -39.22
N GLY A 162 8.64 25.53 -38.93
CA GLY A 162 8.65 24.23 -38.30
C GLY A 162 9.05 24.29 -36.82
N ARG A 163 8.74 25.40 -36.14
CA ARG A 163 9.10 25.58 -34.72
C ARG A 163 8.30 24.65 -33.81
N ILE A 164 8.94 24.23 -32.72
CA ILE A 164 8.31 23.41 -31.69
C ILE A 164 7.26 24.26 -30.96
N THR A 165 6.06 23.76 -30.73
CA THR A 165 4.92 24.64 -30.41
C THR A 165 4.11 24.22 -29.21
N SER A 166 4.24 22.98 -28.78
CA SER A 166 3.69 22.50 -27.53
C SER A 166 4.45 21.25 -27.08
N THR A 167 4.17 20.78 -25.87
CA THR A 167 4.68 19.50 -25.37
C THR A 167 4.01 18.28 -25.99
N GLN A 168 2.88 18.46 -26.66
CA GLN A 168 2.12 17.36 -27.26
C GLN A 168 2.36 17.28 -28.77
N PHE A 169 2.93 18.32 -29.37
CA PHE A 169 3.15 18.40 -30.81
C PHE A 169 4.41 19.18 -31.18
N ASP A 170 5.23 18.54 -31.98
CA ASP A 170 6.33 19.08 -32.76
C ASP A 170 6.20 18.60 -34.20
N VAL A 171 6.06 19.55 -35.11
CA VAL A 171 5.90 19.26 -36.53
C VAL A 171 7.13 18.57 -37.13
N GLY A 172 8.33 18.88 -36.63
CA GLY A 172 9.57 18.24 -37.05
C GLY A 172 9.58 16.76 -36.69
N THR A 173 9.29 16.44 -35.44
CA THR A 173 9.15 15.06 -34.95
C THR A 173 8.02 14.33 -35.68
N TYR A 174 6.86 14.95 -35.82
CA TYR A 174 5.70 14.36 -36.49
C TYR A 174 6.01 13.98 -37.94
N LEU A 175 6.60 14.88 -38.73
CA LEU A 175 7.05 14.55 -40.07
C LEU A 175 8.17 13.50 -40.07
N GLY A 176 9.10 13.56 -39.12
CA GLY A 176 10.26 12.67 -39.07
C GLY A 176 9.94 11.20 -38.78
N ILE A 177 8.90 10.92 -37.99
CA ILE A 177 8.55 9.56 -37.55
C ILE A 177 7.41 8.91 -38.35
N HIS A 178 6.75 9.65 -39.25
CA HIS A 178 5.66 9.17 -40.09
C HIS A 178 6.06 9.18 -41.59
N PRO A 179 6.66 8.07 -42.10
CA PRO A 179 7.19 8.03 -43.47
C PRO A 179 6.14 8.26 -44.56
N ASP A 180 4.87 7.96 -44.29
CA ASP A 180 3.75 8.22 -45.21
C ASP A 180 3.52 9.72 -45.43
N LEU A 181 3.69 10.54 -44.39
CA LEU A 181 3.57 12.00 -44.49
C LEU A 181 4.76 12.60 -45.26
N VAL A 182 5.96 12.06 -45.04
CA VAL A 182 7.15 12.42 -45.82
C VAL A 182 6.97 12.05 -47.29
N ALA A 183 6.46 10.84 -47.57
CA ALA A 183 6.20 10.38 -48.93
C ALA A 183 5.12 11.21 -49.63
N ALA A 184 4.12 11.70 -48.90
CA ALA A 184 3.11 12.62 -49.38
C ALA A 184 3.62 14.08 -49.52
N GLY A 185 4.81 14.39 -49.01
CA GLY A 185 5.47 15.68 -49.19
C GLY A 185 4.80 16.83 -48.45
N LEU A 186 4.19 16.56 -47.29
CA LEU A 186 3.47 17.58 -46.52
C LEU A 186 4.42 18.71 -46.08
N SER A 187 3.96 19.95 -46.22
CA SER A 187 4.59 21.10 -45.58
C SER A 187 4.32 21.11 -44.06
N SER A 188 5.05 21.94 -43.31
CA SER A 188 4.81 22.10 -41.87
C SER A 188 3.35 22.48 -41.57
N SER A 189 2.78 23.46 -42.29
CA SER A 189 1.37 23.85 -42.13
C SER A 189 0.42 22.69 -42.39
N GLN A 190 0.63 21.95 -43.49
CA GLN A 190 -0.21 20.79 -43.81
C GLN A 190 -0.08 19.68 -42.77
N ALA A 191 1.07 19.55 -42.12
CA ALA A 191 1.30 18.58 -41.06
C ALA A 191 0.60 18.95 -39.75
N PHE A 192 0.54 20.25 -39.39
CA PHE A 192 -0.32 20.74 -38.30
C PHE A 192 -1.78 20.38 -38.55
N ASP A 193 -2.28 20.71 -39.74
CA ASP A 193 -3.68 20.44 -40.13
C ASP A 193 -3.97 18.93 -40.13
N HIS A 194 -3.07 18.14 -40.72
CA HIS A 194 -3.21 16.68 -40.72
C HIS A 194 -3.26 16.11 -39.30
N TYR A 195 -2.43 16.60 -38.38
CA TYR A 195 -2.44 16.09 -37.02
C TYR A 195 -3.76 16.37 -36.31
N GLN A 196 -4.30 17.58 -36.45
CA GLN A 196 -5.57 17.97 -35.85
C GLN A 196 -6.77 17.22 -36.48
N VAL A 197 -6.76 17.03 -37.80
CA VAL A 197 -7.88 16.37 -38.51
C VAL A 197 -7.84 14.85 -38.38
N PHE A 198 -6.65 14.24 -38.47
CA PHE A 198 -6.47 12.78 -38.51
C PHE A 198 -5.59 12.26 -37.39
N GLY A 199 -4.41 12.87 -37.18
CA GLY A 199 -3.35 12.32 -36.32
C GLY A 199 -3.79 12.04 -34.87
N ILE A 200 -4.59 12.92 -34.27
CA ILE A 200 -5.13 12.73 -32.91
C ILE A 200 -6.03 11.48 -32.85
N ASN A 201 -6.94 11.32 -33.81
CA ASN A 201 -7.87 10.18 -33.87
C ASN A 201 -7.15 8.87 -34.23
N GLU A 202 -6.10 8.95 -35.04
CA GLU A 202 -5.21 7.84 -35.38
C GLU A 202 -4.22 7.50 -34.26
N GLN A 203 -4.20 8.27 -33.16
CA GLN A 203 -3.26 8.13 -32.05
C GLN A 203 -1.80 8.18 -32.48
N ARG A 204 -1.48 9.01 -33.48
CA ARG A 204 -0.11 9.19 -33.96
C ARG A 204 0.73 9.95 -32.94
N THR A 205 1.93 9.43 -32.66
CA THR A 205 2.94 10.14 -31.87
C THR A 205 3.33 11.44 -32.57
N ALA A 206 3.41 12.54 -31.84
CA ALA A 206 3.80 13.84 -32.39
C ALA A 206 4.55 14.76 -31.39
N ALA A 207 4.69 14.37 -30.13
CA ALA A 207 5.32 15.21 -29.11
C ALA A 207 6.79 15.53 -29.45
N PRO A 208 7.28 16.75 -29.11
CA PRO A 208 8.68 17.10 -29.30
C PRO A 208 9.65 16.14 -28.64
N PHE A 209 10.76 15.94 -29.33
CA PHE A 209 12.02 15.58 -28.73
C PHE A 209 12.69 16.87 -28.23
N LEU A 210 12.61 17.16 -26.92
CA LEU A 210 13.34 18.26 -26.29
C LEU A 210 14.59 17.74 -25.58
N PRO A 211 15.70 17.41 -26.26
CA PRO A 211 16.96 17.25 -25.56
C PRO A 211 17.42 18.65 -25.14
N LEU A 212 17.68 18.85 -23.86
CA LEU A 212 18.58 19.92 -23.45
C LEU A 212 19.87 19.83 -24.29
N PHE A 213 20.45 20.98 -24.66
CA PHE A 213 21.69 21.02 -25.46
C PHE A 213 22.91 20.47 -24.71
N SER A 214 22.76 20.16 -23.43
CA SER A 214 23.77 19.60 -22.54
C SER A 214 23.13 18.62 -21.55
N ASP A 215 23.90 17.61 -21.16
CA ASP A 215 23.58 16.65 -20.11
C ASP A 215 23.17 17.38 -18.80
N PRO A 216 22.02 17.03 -18.20
CA PRO A 216 21.57 17.61 -16.94
C PRO A 216 22.43 17.27 -15.72
N GLY A 217 23.35 16.31 -15.83
CA GLY A 217 24.23 15.91 -14.73
C GLY A 217 23.53 15.03 -13.69
N GLU A 218 24.32 14.50 -12.74
CA GLU A 218 23.88 13.46 -11.80
C GLU A 218 23.97 13.90 -10.32
N THR A 219 24.54 15.08 -10.05
CA THR A 219 24.79 15.59 -8.68
C THR A 219 24.29 17.01 -8.51
N ILE A 220 24.12 17.49 -7.28
CA ILE A 220 23.71 18.89 -7.01
C ILE A 220 24.60 19.89 -7.77
N ASP A 221 25.92 19.72 -7.72
CA ASP A 221 26.89 20.59 -8.39
C ASP A 221 26.83 20.56 -9.92
N THR A 222 26.36 19.46 -10.50
CA THR A 222 26.30 19.27 -11.96
C THR A 222 24.88 19.38 -12.52
N SER A 223 23.89 19.54 -11.64
CA SER A 223 22.48 19.59 -12.00
C SER A 223 22.14 20.75 -12.94
N PHE A 224 21.17 20.54 -13.81
CA PHE A 224 20.66 21.59 -14.68
C PHE A 224 19.72 22.51 -13.93
N ASP A 225 20.10 23.78 -13.78
CA ASP A 225 19.28 24.77 -13.09
C ASP A 225 18.14 25.30 -13.98
N LEU A 226 16.90 24.96 -13.61
CA LEU A 226 15.66 25.48 -14.20
C LEU A 226 15.32 26.90 -13.69
N GLY A 227 16.11 27.41 -12.75
CA GLY A 227 16.03 28.74 -12.16
C GLY A 227 14.86 28.89 -11.17
N VAL A 228 14.45 30.14 -10.98
CA VAL A 228 13.25 30.46 -10.19
C VAL A 228 12.01 30.12 -11.01
N VAL A 229 11.16 29.26 -10.45
CA VAL A 229 9.97 28.73 -11.11
C VAL A 229 8.72 29.33 -10.48
N ALA A 230 7.95 30.04 -11.31
CA ALA A 230 6.69 30.71 -10.93
C ALA A 230 5.48 30.19 -11.71
N GLY A 231 5.71 29.23 -12.61
CA GLY A 231 4.77 28.65 -13.56
C GLY A 231 5.45 27.47 -14.26
N ASN A 232 4.77 26.84 -15.21
CA ASN A 232 5.22 25.56 -15.78
C ASN A 232 6.63 25.61 -16.39
N ARG A 233 7.35 24.50 -16.27
CA ARG A 233 8.67 24.24 -16.88
C ARG A 233 8.65 22.91 -17.60
N TYR A 234 9.27 22.91 -18.77
CA TYR A 234 9.41 21.74 -19.62
C TYR A 234 10.89 21.51 -19.89
N PHE A 235 11.33 20.27 -19.73
CA PHE A 235 12.70 19.86 -19.91
C PHE A 235 12.72 18.38 -20.32
N GLY A 236 13.89 17.86 -20.68
CA GLY A 236 13.99 16.49 -21.14
C GLY A 236 15.40 16.20 -21.62
N TYR A 237 15.77 14.93 -21.58
CA TYR A 237 17.05 14.47 -22.08
C TYR A 237 16.96 12.99 -22.46
N VAL A 238 18.10 12.39 -22.75
CA VAL A 238 18.23 10.98 -23.13
C VAL A 238 19.00 10.25 -22.05
N LEU A 239 18.30 9.39 -21.32
CA LEU A 239 18.93 8.47 -20.38
C LEU A 239 19.48 7.27 -21.15
N ASP A 240 20.71 6.86 -20.88
CA ASP A 240 21.29 5.68 -21.49
C ASP A 240 22.10 4.84 -20.50
N ARG A 241 22.86 3.87 -21.01
CA ARG A 241 23.64 2.95 -20.17
C ARG A 241 24.79 3.63 -19.41
N PHE A 242 25.21 4.81 -19.83
CA PHE A 242 26.29 5.62 -19.26
C PHE A 242 25.73 6.75 -18.40
N TYR A 243 24.61 7.35 -18.80
CA TYR A 243 23.90 8.41 -18.06
C TYR A 243 22.55 7.88 -17.63
N LYS A 244 22.53 7.21 -16.47
CA LYS A 244 21.32 6.54 -15.99
C LYS A 244 20.38 7.48 -15.24
N THR A 245 20.86 8.68 -14.94
CA THR A 245 20.19 9.66 -14.12
C THR A 245 20.44 11.05 -14.68
N ASP A 246 19.41 11.88 -14.65
CA ASP A 246 19.47 13.30 -14.90
C ASP A 246 18.92 14.04 -13.69
N LEU A 247 19.59 15.10 -13.26
CA LEU A 247 19.21 15.90 -12.10
C LEU A 247 18.92 17.35 -12.50
N TYR A 248 17.75 17.84 -12.09
CA TYR A 248 17.29 19.20 -12.37
C TYR A 248 17.07 19.96 -11.08
N GLN A 249 17.65 21.14 -10.98
CA GLN A 249 17.44 22.05 -9.84
C GLN A 249 16.35 23.06 -10.18
N PHE A 250 15.49 23.39 -9.21
CA PHE A 250 14.58 24.52 -9.33
C PHE A 250 14.38 25.24 -7.99
N THR A 251 13.99 26.51 -8.05
CA THR A 251 13.74 27.32 -6.86
C THR A 251 12.33 27.89 -6.84
N LEU A 252 11.63 27.72 -5.73
CA LEU A 252 10.33 28.32 -5.44
C LEU A 252 10.50 29.51 -4.49
N PHE A 253 9.90 30.66 -4.80
CA PHE A 253 9.99 31.87 -3.98
C PHE A 253 8.77 32.09 -3.07
N ARG A 254 7.70 31.34 -3.29
CA ARG A 254 6.44 31.36 -2.52
C ARG A 254 5.88 29.94 -2.43
N PRO A 255 5.05 29.64 -1.41
CA PRO A 255 4.33 28.37 -1.35
C PRO A 255 3.67 28.04 -2.68
N SER A 256 3.82 26.81 -3.15
CA SER A 256 3.28 26.40 -4.46
C SER A 256 2.81 24.96 -4.45
N ALA A 257 1.70 24.70 -5.11
CA ALA A 257 1.32 23.36 -5.54
C ALA A 257 2.15 22.98 -6.77
N ILE A 258 2.70 21.77 -6.77
CA ILE A 258 3.49 21.24 -7.87
C ILE A 258 2.92 19.93 -8.38
N ARG A 259 3.11 19.68 -9.68
CA ARG A 259 2.97 18.35 -10.29
C ARG A 259 4.10 18.16 -11.27
N PHE A 260 4.86 17.08 -11.09
CA PHE A 260 5.90 16.67 -12.01
C PHE A 260 5.49 15.40 -12.73
N ASP A 261 5.63 15.37 -14.06
CA ASP A 261 5.46 14.19 -14.89
C ASP A 261 6.73 13.93 -15.70
N ALA A 262 7.29 12.72 -15.61
CA ALA A 262 8.30 12.24 -16.55
C ALA A 262 7.66 11.27 -17.56
N LEU A 263 7.43 11.74 -18.78
CA LEU A 263 6.78 10.96 -19.84
C LEU A 263 7.84 10.47 -20.83
N GLU A 264 7.91 9.16 -21.02
CA GLU A 264 8.75 8.57 -22.07
C GLU A 264 8.18 8.91 -23.44
N ILE A 265 9.08 9.19 -24.38
CA ILE A 265 8.70 9.43 -25.77
C ILE A 265 8.36 8.10 -26.48
N GLN A 266 8.82 6.96 -25.96
CA GLN A 266 8.47 5.61 -26.46
C GLN A 266 7.67 4.80 -25.43
N PRO A 267 6.33 4.95 -25.38
CA PRO A 267 5.49 4.45 -24.28
C PRO A 267 5.36 2.91 -24.18
N ASN A 268 5.95 2.14 -25.09
CA ASN A 268 5.66 0.70 -25.24
C ASN A 268 6.87 -0.22 -24.99
N ASN A 269 7.86 0.21 -24.21
CA ASN A 269 8.96 -0.68 -23.82
C ASN A 269 8.62 -1.45 -22.53
N PRO A 270 8.43 -2.78 -22.53
CA PRO A 270 8.03 -3.53 -21.34
C PRO A 270 9.19 -3.75 -20.34
N PHE A 271 10.44 -3.48 -20.71
CA PHE A 271 11.62 -3.90 -19.93
C PHE A 271 12.22 -2.81 -19.03
N TRP A 272 12.18 -1.54 -19.45
CA TRP A 272 12.60 -0.40 -18.60
C TRP A 272 11.65 0.80 -18.72
N TYR A 273 11.70 1.69 -17.73
CA TYR A 273 10.96 2.95 -17.68
C TYR A 273 11.69 4.04 -16.91
N VAL A 274 11.31 5.29 -17.12
CA VAL A 274 11.80 6.45 -16.39
C VAL A 274 11.03 6.59 -15.08
N ARG A 275 11.77 6.65 -13.98
CA ARG A 275 11.29 7.03 -12.67
C ARG A 275 11.70 8.46 -12.36
N SER A 276 10.86 9.08 -11.55
CA SER A 276 11.03 10.42 -11.03
C SER A 276 11.23 10.34 -9.52
N LYS A 277 12.08 11.19 -8.97
CA LYS A 277 12.15 11.43 -7.52
C LYS A 277 12.25 12.93 -7.27
N LEU A 278 11.64 13.38 -6.18
CA LEU A 278 11.70 14.75 -5.73
C LEU A 278 12.51 14.82 -4.43
N TRP A 279 13.41 15.78 -4.35
CA TRP A 279 14.39 15.89 -3.27
C TRP A 279 14.49 17.32 -2.73
N ARG A 280 14.95 17.42 -1.49
CA ARG A 280 15.39 18.66 -0.86
C ARG A 280 16.59 18.39 0.06
N ASP A 281 17.76 18.92 -0.28
CA ASP A 281 18.93 18.95 0.62
C ASP A 281 18.55 19.73 1.89
N SER A 282 18.24 18.97 2.94
CA SER A 282 17.64 19.48 4.18
C SER A 282 18.72 19.74 5.22
N ASN A 283 19.84 19.02 5.14
CA ASN A 283 20.99 19.19 6.03
C ASN A 283 22.05 20.19 5.48
N GLY A 284 21.93 20.59 4.21
CA GLY A 284 22.79 21.57 3.55
C GLY A 284 24.20 21.06 3.23
N ASN A 285 24.38 19.73 3.11
CA ASN A 285 25.69 19.11 2.90
C ASN A 285 26.10 19.03 1.42
N GLY A 286 25.22 19.42 0.48
CA GLY A 286 25.48 19.34 -0.95
C GLY A 286 25.36 17.92 -1.53
N GLN A 287 24.72 17.00 -0.82
CA GLN A 287 24.40 15.64 -1.24
C GLN A 287 22.89 15.41 -1.09
N LEU A 288 22.37 14.40 -1.80
CA LEU A 288 20.97 13.99 -1.69
C LEU A 288 20.93 12.65 -0.94
N ASP A 289 20.66 12.72 0.35
CA ASP A 289 20.62 11.55 1.24
C ASP A 289 19.25 10.86 1.19
N PHE A 290 19.20 9.56 1.52
CA PHE A 290 17.96 8.76 1.37
C PHE A 290 16.76 9.33 2.15
N ASP A 291 17.02 9.95 3.32
CA ASP A 291 16.04 10.61 4.18
C ASP A 291 15.61 12.01 3.70
N GLU A 292 16.26 12.55 2.67
CA GLU A 292 15.95 13.84 2.06
C GLU A 292 15.06 13.73 0.81
N ARG A 293 14.70 12.50 0.44
CA ARG A 293 13.74 12.23 -0.62
C ARG A 293 12.33 12.54 -0.14
N LEU A 294 11.67 13.47 -0.82
CA LEU A 294 10.30 13.87 -0.49
C LEU A 294 9.27 12.91 -1.09
N ASP A 295 9.47 12.45 -2.33
CA ASP A 295 8.57 11.50 -2.99
C ASP A 295 9.23 10.82 -4.19
N ASP A 296 8.63 9.74 -4.69
CA ASP A 296 9.03 9.04 -5.90
C ASP A 296 7.88 8.45 -6.72
N SER A 297 8.08 8.35 -8.04
CA SER A 297 7.17 7.61 -8.90
C SER A 297 7.36 6.11 -8.69
N ARG A 298 6.34 5.42 -8.17
CA ARG A 298 6.48 4.01 -7.76
C ARG A 298 6.39 3.00 -8.91
N SER A 299 5.80 3.35 -10.06
CA SER A 299 5.54 2.38 -11.14
C SER A 299 5.49 3.00 -12.54
N ARG A 300 5.38 2.14 -13.57
CA ARG A 300 5.14 2.56 -14.97
C ARG A 300 3.83 3.29 -15.19
N VAL A 301 2.83 3.02 -14.36
CA VAL A 301 1.49 3.61 -14.48
C VAL A 301 1.43 4.93 -13.72
N ASP A 302 2.17 4.99 -12.62
CA ASP A 302 2.19 6.13 -11.72
C ASP A 302 3.54 6.85 -11.80
N ARG A 303 3.60 7.78 -12.76
CA ARG A 303 4.81 8.52 -13.14
C ARG A 303 4.84 9.95 -12.60
N SER A 304 3.80 10.35 -11.86
CA SER A 304 3.65 11.73 -11.41
C SER A 304 3.93 11.90 -9.93
N ILE A 305 4.65 12.95 -9.59
CA ILE A 305 4.84 13.41 -8.20
C ILE A 305 4.05 14.71 -8.04
N SER A 306 3.24 14.84 -6.99
CA SER A 306 2.45 16.05 -6.77
C SER A 306 2.26 16.34 -5.29
N GLY A 307 2.13 17.62 -4.95
CA GLY A 307 1.78 18.11 -3.62
C GLY A 307 2.21 19.57 -3.40
N LEU A 308 2.26 19.99 -2.14
CA LEU A 308 2.56 21.36 -1.75
C LEU A 308 4.01 21.48 -1.27
N LEU A 309 4.71 22.51 -1.75
CA LEU A 309 6.07 22.83 -1.34
C LEU A 309 6.16 24.24 -0.74
N THR A 310 7.05 24.38 0.24
CA THR A 310 7.45 25.67 0.81
C THR A 310 8.39 26.42 -0.14
N PRO A 311 8.63 27.72 0.07
CA PRO A 311 9.72 28.41 -0.60
C PRO A 311 11.05 27.71 -0.30
N GLY A 312 11.85 27.46 -1.34
CA GLY A 312 13.09 26.71 -1.23
C GLY A 312 13.62 26.23 -2.57
N THR A 313 14.77 25.57 -2.50
CA THR A 313 15.41 24.91 -3.63
C THR A 313 15.18 23.41 -3.55
N TYR A 314 14.87 22.82 -4.69
CA TYR A 314 14.47 21.42 -4.82
C TYR A 314 15.15 20.80 -6.04
N TRP A 315 15.25 19.47 -6.04
CA TRP A 315 15.80 18.71 -7.14
C TRP A 315 14.84 17.63 -7.63
N ILE A 316 14.73 17.51 -8.95
CA ILE A 316 14.01 16.43 -9.62
C ILE A 316 15.05 15.51 -10.25
N GLU A 317 15.04 14.25 -9.85
CA GLU A 317 15.82 13.19 -10.47
C GLU A 317 14.92 12.46 -11.48
N ALA A 318 15.35 12.34 -12.73
CA ALA A 318 14.80 11.41 -13.69
C ALA A 318 15.82 10.29 -13.90
N SER A 319 15.47 9.04 -13.63
CA SER A 319 16.39 7.92 -13.75
C SER A 319 15.78 6.69 -14.41
N LEU A 320 16.62 5.93 -15.10
CA LEU A 320 16.21 4.75 -15.85
C LEU A 320 16.12 3.54 -14.92
N PHE A 321 14.91 3.00 -14.77
CA PHE A 321 14.64 1.82 -13.96
C PHE A 321 14.37 0.60 -14.85
N ALA A 322 15.03 -0.51 -14.57
CA ALA A 322 14.78 -1.81 -15.18
C ALA A 322 14.64 -2.88 -14.09
N GLU A 323 13.65 -3.75 -14.22
CA GLU A 323 13.42 -4.85 -13.25
C GLU A 323 14.43 -5.99 -13.44
N ASP A 324 15.01 -6.11 -14.63
CA ASP A 324 15.92 -7.18 -15.03
C ASP A 324 17.21 -6.61 -15.68
N GLU A 325 18.27 -7.42 -15.76
CA GLU A 325 19.55 -7.08 -16.41
C GLU A 325 19.46 -7.04 -17.95
N PHE A 326 18.49 -6.33 -18.52
CA PHE A 326 18.42 -6.09 -19.96
C PHE A 326 19.33 -4.94 -20.38
N PRO A 327 19.86 -4.96 -21.61
CA PRO A 327 20.65 -3.86 -22.13
C PRO A 327 19.76 -2.61 -22.27
N LEU A 328 19.97 -1.67 -21.35
CA LEU A 328 19.36 -0.35 -21.36
C LEU A 328 19.66 0.34 -22.69
N ARG A 329 18.62 0.66 -23.46
CA ARG A 329 18.74 1.49 -24.66
C ARG A 329 18.57 2.95 -24.29
N PRO A 330 19.14 3.87 -25.09
CA PRO A 330 18.85 5.29 -24.97
C PRO A 330 17.33 5.51 -24.93
N THR A 331 16.86 6.12 -23.84
CA THR A 331 15.46 6.33 -23.51
C THR A 331 15.27 7.81 -23.29
N ALA A 332 14.60 8.45 -24.24
CA ALA A 332 14.26 9.85 -24.14
C ALA A 332 12.96 10.04 -23.38
N TYR A 333 12.93 11.09 -22.57
CA TYR A 333 11.76 11.48 -21.80
C TYR A 333 11.59 13.00 -21.82
N ASN A 334 10.35 13.41 -21.60
CA ASN A 334 9.96 14.79 -21.37
C ASN A 334 9.53 14.94 -19.90
N GLY A 335 10.24 15.79 -19.17
CA GLY A 335 9.86 16.28 -17.85
C GLY A 335 8.94 17.49 -17.95
N ASN A 336 7.81 17.42 -17.28
CA ASN A 336 6.84 18.51 -17.16
C ASN A 336 6.65 18.85 -15.68
N LEU A 337 7.19 19.99 -15.26
CA LEU A 337 7.00 20.55 -13.93
C LEU A 337 5.94 21.64 -13.98
N LEU A 338 4.72 21.30 -13.56
CA LEU A 338 3.62 22.22 -13.37
C LEU A 338 3.74 22.88 -12.00
N VAL A 339 3.65 24.21 -11.94
CA VAL A 339 3.76 24.97 -10.68
C VAL A 339 2.63 25.98 -10.61
N SER A 340 1.80 25.86 -9.57
CA SER A 340 0.71 26.78 -9.27
C SER A 340 0.93 27.39 -7.88
N PRO A 341 1.32 28.67 -7.80
CA PRO A 341 1.56 29.29 -6.52
C PRO A 341 0.30 29.48 -5.68
N ILE A 342 0.44 29.35 -4.36
CA ILE A 342 -0.65 29.45 -3.37
C ILE A 342 -0.31 30.50 -2.30
N ASP A 343 -1.32 30.92 -1.55
CA ASP A 343 -1.16 31.96 -0.52
C ASP A 343 -0.44 31.43 0.74
N ALA A 344 -0.73 30.19 1.15
CA ALA A 344 -0.12 29.53 2.31
C ALA A 344 -0.27 28.00 2.20
N ILE A 345 0.62 27.28 2.89
CA ILE A 345 0.47 25.83 3.13
C ILE A 345 -0.48 25.65 4.33
N PRO A 346 -1.31 24.59 4.37
CA PRO A 346 -2.04 24.19 5.57
C PRO A 346 -1.15 24.17 6.81
N VAL A 347 -1.74 24.49 7.97
CA VAL A 347 -1.03 24.51 9.25
C VAL A 347 -1.00 23.09 9.80
N ASP A 348 0.20 22.56 10.03
CA ASP A 348 0.45 21.32 10.78
C ASP A 348 0.13 21.52 12.27
N GLY A 349 -0.88 20.79 12.74
CA GLY A 349 -1.29 20.72 14.13
C GLY A 349 -0.86 19.44 14.85
N ALA A 350 -0.28 18.45 14.16
CA ALA A 350 0.04 17.13 14.70
C ALA A 350 1.40 16.62 14.20
N GLY A 351 2.41 16.63 15.06
CA GLY A 351 3.77 16.30 14.65
C GLY A 351 3.99 14.83 14.22
N ASN A 352 5.05 14.61 13.44
CA ASN A 352 5.31 13.36 12.70
C ASN A 352 5.98 12.23 13.50
N SER A 353 6.11 12.37 14.83
CA SER A 353 6.71 11.33 15.67
C SER A 353 6.13 11.34 17.08
N ALA A 354 6.30 10.23 17.81
CA ALA A 354 5.84 10.08 19.18
C ALA A 354 6.27 11.23 20.12
N SER A 355 7.46 11.78 19.92
CA SER A 355 8.01 12.83 20.79
C SER A 355 7.39 14.22 20.59
N ILE A 356 6.82 14.47 19.41
CA ILE A 356 6.13 15.72 19.04
C ILE A 356 4.66 15.48 18.70
N ALA A 357 4.12 14.31 19.10
CA ALA A 357 2.74 13.93 18.86
C ALA A 357 1.78 14.93 19.51
N ARG A 358 0.65 15.18 18.85
CA ARG A 358 -0.42 15.99 19.41
C ARG A 358 -1.07 15.26 20.57
N ASP A 359 -0.86 15.77 21.78
CA ASP A 359 -1.42 15.17 22.99
C ASP A 359 -2.90 15.55 23.17
N LEU A 360 -3.77 14.55 23.11
CA LEU A 360 -5.22 14.67 23.29
C LEU A 360 -5.65 14.46 24.75
N GLY A 361 -4.72 14.06 25.63
CA GLY A 361 -4.97 13.73 27.02
C GLY A 361 -5.90 12.52 27.19
N THR A 362 -6.72 12.53 28.23
CA THR A 362 -7.71 11.47 28.49
C THR A 362 -8.89 11.58 27.52
N LEU A 363 -9.12 10.55 26.71
CA LEU A 363 -10.22 10.50 25.76
C LEU A 363 -11.50 9.99 26.45
N SER A 364 -12.26 10.91 27.07
CA SER A 364 -13.51 10.59 27.78
C SER A 364 -14.79 11.03 27.06
N ALA A 365 -14.65 11.73 25.95
CA ALA A 365 -15.74 12.24 25.12
C ALA A 365 -15.27 12.37 23.66
N VAL A 366 -16.22 12.56 22.74
CA VAL A 366 -15.91 12.79 21.33
C VAL A 366 -15.02 14.02 21.17
N GLN A 367 -13.93 13.89 20.43
CA GLN A 367 -13.02 14.98 20.08
C GLN A 367 -12.83 15.05 18.56
N THR A 368 -12.66 16.26 18.03
CA THR A 368 -12.51 16.50 16.59
C THR A 368 -11.36 17.47 16.32
N PHE A 369 -10.53 17.15 15.32
CA PHE A 369 -9.33 17.88 14.94
C PHE A 369 -9.26 18.04 13.43
N ASN A 370 -8.89 19.23 12.96
CA ASN A 370 -8.59 19.47 11.55
C ASN A 370 -7.06 19.52 11.40
N ASP A 371 -6.56 18.85 10.38
CA ASP A 371 -5.14 18.85 10.02
C ASP A 371 -4.96 18.49 8.53
N ALA A 372 -3.72 18.42 8.07
CA ALA A 372 -3.41 18.02 6.70
C ALA A 372 -2.10 17.23 6.63
N ILE A 373 -2.11 16.12 5.88
CA ILE A 373 -0.90 15.37 5.52
C ILE A 373 -0.52 15.63 4.06
N GLY A 374 0.76 15.87 3.80
CA GLY A 374 1.26 16.25 2.48
C GLY A 374 2.73 15.90 2.23
N LEU A 375 3.29 16.38 1.12
CA LEU A 375 4.67 16.07 0.71
C LEU A 375 5.73 16.40 1.77
N LEU A 376 5.56 17.50 2.49
CA LEU A 376 6.48 17.95 3.54
C LEU A 376 6.11 17.44 4.93
N ASP A 377 4.91 16.87 5.05
CA ASP A 377 4.26 16.50 6.31
C ASP A 377 3.53 15.16 6.11
N ASN A 378 4.30 14.08 5.93
CA ASN A 378 3.75 12.84 5.38
C ASN A 378 3.12 11.93 6.44
N ILE A 379 3.19 12.31 7.72
CA ILE A 379 2.76 11.53 8.87
C ILE A 379 2.29 12.49 9.96
N ASP A 380 1.10 12.25 10.51
CA ASP A 380 0.62 12.93 11.70
C ASP A 380 0.48 11.93 12.85
N VAL A 381 0.97 12.30 14.03
CA VAL A 381 0.91 11.44 15.22
C VAL A 381 0.12 12.13 16.33
N TYR A 382 -0.87 11.41 16.85
CA TYR A 382 -1.71 11.78 17.98
C TYR A 382 -1.41 10.85 19.16
N ARG A 383 -1.54 11.37 20.38
CA ARG A 383 -1.44 10.58 21.62
C ARG A 383 -2.70 10.74 22.46
N PHE A 384 -3.23 9.66 23.00
CA PHE A 384 -4.36 9.72 23.94
C PHE A 384 -4.27 8.65 25.02
N THR A 385 -5.02 8.84 26.11
CA THR A 385 -5.12 7.89 27.22
C THR A 385 -6.57 7.48 27.46
N LEU A 386 -6.79 6.18 27.69
CA LEU A 386 -8.05 5.61 28.14
C LEU A 386 -7.92 5.18 29.61
N ASN A 387 -8.85 5.64 30.45
CA ASN A 387 -8.86 5.27 31.88
C ASN A 387 -9.59 3.95 32.16
N GLU A 388 -10.45 3.54 31.24
CA GLU A 388 -11.26 2.32 31.29
C GLU A 388 -11.33 1.75 29.86
N PRO A 389 -11.56 0.44 29.66
CA PRO A 389 -11.73 -0.15 28.34
C PRO A 389 -12.86 0.52 27.54
N ALA A 390 -12.61 0.81 26.26
CA ALA A 390 -13.54 1.53 25.39
C ALA A 390 -13.44 1.03 23.94
N ASN A 391 -14.56 1.09 23.22
CA ASN A 391 -14.55 0.97 21.77
C ASN A 391 -14.31 2.37 21.18
N ILE A 392 -13.20 2.56 20.49
CA ILE A 392 -12.84 3.81 19.85
C ILE A 392 -13.26 3.76 18.39
N GLU A 393 -14.17 4.66 18.03
CA GLU A 393 -14.55 4.93 16.66
C GLU A 393 -13.74 6.13 16.16
N ALA A 394 -12.87 5.89 15.18
CA ALA A 394 -12.05 6.90 14.51
C ALA A 394 -12.65 7.17 13.12
N ILE A 395 -13.07 8.42 12.90
CA ILE A 395 -13.65 8.88 11.64
C ILE A 395 -12.72 9.90 11.00
N LEU A 396 -12.40 9.72 9.73
CA LEU A 396 -11.57 10.62 8.94
C LEU A 396 -12.41 11.26 7.82
N ASP A 397 -12.88 12.49 8.03
CA ASP A 397 -13.72 13.19 7.06
C ASP A 397 -12.93 14.20 6.21
N GLY A 398 -13.40 14.46 4.99
CA GLY A 398 -12.87 15.52 4.12
C GLY A 398 -11.59 15.17 3.36
N ASN A 399 -11.09 13.95 3.48
CA ASN A 399 -9.90 13.49 2.78
C ASN A 399 -10.14 13.30 1.28
N SER A 400 -9.20 13.79 0.46
CA SER A 400 -9.18 13.63 -1.00
C SER A 400 -8.36 12.42 -1.47
N SER A 401 -7.71 11.70 -0.56
CA SER A 401 -6.99 10.46 -0.86
C SER A 401 -7.04 9.46 0.28
N ASN A 402 -6.60 8.24 0.01
CA ASN A 402 -6.43 7.19 1.03
C ASN A 402 -5.41 7.64 2.07
N VAL A 403 -5.66 7.25 3.32
CA VAL A 403 -4.80 7.55 4.48
C VAL A 403 -4.65 6.26 5.28
N THR A 404 -3.42 5.87 5.59
CA THR A 404 -3.20 4.71 6.46
C THR A 404 -3.36 5.13 7.91
N ILE A 405 -4.16 4.39 8.69
CA ILE A 405 -4.31 4.62 10.14
C ILE A 405 -3.69 3.45 10.92
N GLU A 406 -2.84 3.78 11.87
CA GLU A 406 -2.23 2.81 12.77
C GLU A 406 -2.46 3.23 14.22
N ILE A 407 -2.90 2.31 15.08
CA ILE A 407 -3.05 2.55 16.52
C ILE A 407 -2.11 1.61 17.28
N ALA A 408 -1.18 2.19 18.02
CA ALA A 408 -0.16 1.49 18.79
C ALA A 408 -0.30 1.77 20.28
N ARG A 409 -0.22 0.73 21.13
CA ARG A 409 -0.24 0.89 22.60
C ARG A 409 1.18 1.16 23.11
N ASP A 410 1.31 2.13 24.01
CA ASP A 410 2.54 2.39 24.75
C ASP A 410 2.61 1.46 25.99
N PHE A 411 2.96 0.20 25.78
CA PHE A 411 2.96 -0.82 26.84
C PHE A 411 3.91 -0.52 28.01
N ASN A 412 5.05 0.11 27.73
CA ASN A 412 6.06 0.40 28.75
C ASN A 412 5.94 1.84 29.30
N ASN A 413 4.96 2.62 28.83
CA ASN A 413 4.69 4.01 29.20
C ASN A 413 5.94 4.91 29.07
N ASN A 414 6.78 4.64 28.07
CA ASN A 414 8.00 5.42 27.84
C ASN A 414 7.79 6.59 26.87
N GLY A 415 6.58 6.74 26.32
CA GLY A 415 6.23 7.79 25.38
C GLY A 415 6.85 7.63 23.99
N GLN A 416 7.29 6.42 23.62
CA GLN A 416 7.89 6.12 22.32
C GLN A 416 7.06 5.07 21.56
N ILE A 417 7.18 5.11 20.23
CA ILE A 417 6.65 4.08 19.33
C ILE A 417 7.82 3.18 18.93
N GLU A 418 7.79 1.92 19.36
CA GLU A 418 8.81 0.91 19.07
C GLU A 418 8.24 -0.18 18.15
N SER A 419 9.09 -1.01 17.54
CA SER A 419 8.62 -2.17 16.77
C SER A 419 7.75 -3.14 17.60
N SER A 420 7.96 -3.17 18.92
CA SER A 420 7.12 -3.86 19.91
C SER A 420 5.78 -3.18 20.17
N SER A 421 5.67 -1.86 19.99
CA SER A 421 4.41 -1.11 20.17
C SER A 421 3.36 -1.46 19.13
N PHE A 422 3.78 -2.01 17.98
CA PHE A 422 2.90 -2.58 16.95
C PHE A 422 2.73 -4.12 17.07
N ALA A 423 3.50 -4.78 17.94
CA ALA A 423 3.34 -6.20 18.20
C ALA A 423 2.15 -6.40 19.16
N GLY A 424 0.94 -6.46 18.59
CA GLY A 424 -0.34 -6.32 19.31
C GLY A 424 -1.04 -4.98 19.07
N GLY A 425 -0.50 -4.15 18.16
CA GLY A 425 -1.16 -2.93 17.70
C GLY A 425 -2.17 -3.22 16.58
N TYR A 426 -3.12 -2.31 16.39
CA TYR A 426 -4.08 -2.34 15.30
C TYR A 426 -3.50 -1.61 14.08
N THR A 427 -3.51 -2.26 12.91
CA THR A 427 -3.07 -1.67 11.64
C THR A 427 -4.15 -1.91 10.59
N GLU A 428 -4.75 -0.84 10.09
CA GLU A 428 -5.75 -0.91 9.00
C GLU A 428 -5.50 0.20 7.97
N ILE A 429 -5.66 -0.14 6.69
CA ILE A 429 -5.64 0.86 5.63
C ILE A 429 -7.05 1.42 5.49
N ILE A 430 -7.23 2.71 5.79
CA ILE A 430 -8.50 3.40 5.55
C ILE A 430 -8.51 3.89 4.09
N GLU A 431 -9.27 3.20 3.26
CA GLU A 431 -9.58 3.66 1.91
C GLU A 431 -10.51 4.87 1.99
N ALA A 432 -10.33 5.87 1.13
CA ALA A 432 -11.13 7.11 1.10
C ALA A 432 -12.64 6.92 0.86
N ALA A 433 -13.09 5.68 0.65
CA ALA A 433 -14.49 5.30 0.53
C ALA A 433 -15.09 4.76 1.84
N ASN A 434 -14.25 4.37 2.82
CA ASN A 434 -14.62 3.80 4.11
C ASN A 434 -13.89 4.56 5.21
N ASN A 435 -14.46 5.67 5.67
CA ASN A 435 -13.79 6.67 6.51
C ASN A 435 -13.91 6.41 8.02
N GLU A 436 -14.36 5.23 8.43
CA GLU A 436 -14.64 4.89 9.83
C GLU A 436 -13.93 3.60 10.22
N VAL A 437 -13.26 3.62 11.36
CA VAL A 437 -12.60 2.47 11.98
C VAL A 437 -13.04 2.36 13.42
N GLY A 438 -13.61 1.22 13.79
CA GLY A 438 -13.97 0.87 15.15
C GLY A 438 -12.97 -0.12 15.74
N VAL A 439 -12.28 0.26 16.80
CA VAL A 439 -11.33 -0.61 17.51
C VAL A 439 -11.63 -0.68 19.00
N SER A 440 -11.70 -1.89 19.55
CA SER A 440 -11.81 -2.09 20.99
C SER A 440 -10.43 -2.05 21.65
N LEU A 441 -10.25 -1.15 22.61
CA LEU A 441 -9.00 -0.89 23.30
C LEU A 441 -9.19 -0.93 24.82
N ASP A 442 -8.22 -1.48 25.54
CA ASP A 442 -8.19 -1.45 27.01
C ASP A 442 -7.81 -0.08 27.57
N ALA A 443 -7.83 0.02 28.90
CA ALA A 443 -7.24 1.17 29.58
C ALA A 443 -5.72 1.22 29.29
N GLY A 444 -5.22 2.40 28.93
CA GLY A 444 -3.82 2.57 28.55
C GLY A 444 -3.55 3.85 27.76
N THR A 445 -2.27 4.06 27.42
CA THR A 445 -1.83 5.15 26.55
C THR A 445 -1.57 4.62 25.15
N TYR A 446 -2.03 5.35 24.14
CA TYR A 446 -1.99 4.95 22.75
C TYR A 446 -1.47 6.08 21.86
N PHE A 447 -0.84 5.70 20.76
CA PHE A 447 -0.51 6.57 19.64
C PHE A 447 -1.37 6.21 18.44
N LEU A 448 -1.98 7.21 17.81
CA LEU A 448 -2.64 7.08 16.52
C LEU A 448 -1.80 7.79 15.48
N ARG A 449 -1.42 7.07 14.43
CA ARG A 449 -0.57 7.55 13.34
C ARG A 449 -1.37 7.55 12.05
N LEU A 450 -1.46 8.71 11.41
CA LEU A 450 -1.99 8.89 10.07
C LEU A 450 -0.82 9.00 9.11
N GLN A 451 -0.82 8.27 8.00
CA GLN A 451 0.23 8.35 7.00
C GLN A 451 -0.34 8.64 5.61
N ARG A 452 0.27 9.59 4.92
CA ARG A 452 -0.03 9.96 3.53
C ARG A 452 0.23 8.77 2.62
N ASP A 453 -0.73 8.47 1.75
CA ASP A 453 -0.49 7.53 0.66
C ASP A 453 0.20 8.22 -0.54
N ARG A 454 -0.51 9.12 -1.24
CA ARG A 454 -0.09 9.64 -2.57
C ARG A 454 -0.30 11.12 -2.80
N VAL A 455 -1.46 11.62 -2.41
CA VAL A 455 -1.86 13.00 -2.68
C VAL A 455 -1.97 13.70 -1.35
N ASP A 456 -1.61 14.98 -1.35
CA ASP A 456 -1.80 15.80 -0.16
C ASP A 456 -3.30 15.87 0.13
N THR A 457 -3.65 15.67 1.39
CA THR A 457 -5.05 15.62 1.81
C THR A 457 -5.22 16.34 3.13
N ASP A 458 -6.17 17.25 3.14
CA ASP A 458 -6.73 17.78 4.38
C ASP A 458 -7.62 16.69 5.00
N TYR A 459 -7.80 16.72 6.31
CA TYR A 459 -8.73 15.82 6.97
C TYR A 459 -9.31 16.43 8.26
N THR A 460 -10.44 15.89 8.67
CA THR A 460 -11.07 16.11 9.98
C THR A 460 -11.10 14.77 10.72
N LEU A 461 -10.23 14.59 11.71
CA LEU A 461 -10.19 13.40 12.56
C LEU A 461 -11.18 13.57 13.71
N THR A 462 -12.14 12.66 13.80
CA THR A 462 -13.04 12.53 14.96
C THR A 462 -12.74 11.24 15.70
N LEU A 463 -12.47 11.33 17.01
CA LEU A 463 -12.30 10.18 17.89
C LEU A 463 -13.46 10.12 18.89
N SER A 464 -14.20 9.02 18.88
CA SER A 464 -15.41 8.79 19.66
C SER A 464 -15.22 7.57 20.58
N PRO A 465 -14.98 7.78 21.89
CA PRO A 465 -14.94 6.69 22.85
C PRO A 465 -16.36 6.25 23.23
N GLN A 466 -16.71 5.00 22.93
CA GLN A 466 -17.93 4.35 23.37
C GLN A 466 -17.62 3.40 24.54
N ALA A 467 -18.45 3.44 25.60
CA ALA A 467 -18.26 2.57 26.75
C ALA A 467 -18.30 1.10 26.31
N SER A 468 -17.21 0.38 26.53
CA SER A 468 -17.14 -1.05 26.23
C SER A 468 -18.04 -1.82 27.21
N ARG A 469 -18.70 -2.87 26.71
CA ARG A 469 -19.46 -3.83 27.54
C ARG A 469 -18.64 -5.09 27.85
N LEU A 470 -17.35 -5.08 27.55
CA LEU A 470 -16.46 -6.23 27.68
C LEU A 470 -15.92 -6.36 29.12
N PRO A 471 -15.77 -7.59 29.66
CA PRO A 471 -15.03 -7.84 30.91
C PRO A 471 -13.57 -7.37 30.81
N SER A 472 -12.90 -7.11 31.94
CA SER A 472 -11.50 -6.65 31.95
C SER A 472 -10.55 -7.72 31.42
N ASP A 473 -9.67 -7.34 30.49
CA ASP A 473 -8.41 -8.06 30.25
C ASP A 473 -7.49 -7.88 31.47
N GLY A 474 -7.21 -8.98 32.16
CA GLY A 474 -6.37 -9.01 33.36
C GLY A 474 -5.05 -9.76 33.19
N ALA A 475 -4.79 -10.39 32.04
CA ALA A 475 -3.73 -11.39 31.87
C ALA A 475 -2.81 -11.06 30.70
N GLY A 476 -1.57 -10.65 30.99
CA GLY A 476 -0.66 -10.21 29.94
C GLY A 476 -0.19 -11.31 28.97
N ASN A 477 0.25 -10.88 27.79
CA ASN A 477 0.49 -11.69 26.59
C ASN A 477 1.93 -12.25 26.52
N THR A 478 2.75 -11.96 27.54
CA THR A 478 4.16 -12.38 27.64
C THR A 478 4.44 -12.99 29.00
N ARG A 479 5.45 -13.86 29.11
CA ARG A 479 5.82 -14.51 30.40
C ARG A 479 6.10 -13.50 31.52
N SER A 480 6.72 -12.37 31.21
CA SER A 480 7.01 -11.31 32.18
C SER A 480 5.77 -10.54 32.66
N MET A 481 4.67 -10.67 31.92
CA MET A 481 3.40 -9.97 32.17
C MET A 481 2.27 -10.93 32.54
N ALA A 482 2.57 -12.23 32.67
CA ALA A 482 1.58 -13.25 32.99
C ALA A 482 0.89 -12.95 34.33
N LEU A 483 -0.41 -13.20 34.42
CA LEU A 483 -1.14 -13.05 35.66
C LEU A 483 -0.69 -14.12 36.67
N ASP A 484 0.06 -13.71 37.68
CA ASP A 484 0.60 -14.62 38.70
C ASP A 484 -0.48 -15.03 39.71
N LEU A 485 -0.82 -16.32 39.69
CA LEU A 485 -1.75 -16.95 40.59
C LEU A 485 -1.07 -17.42 41.88
N GLY A 486 0.26 -17.43 41.96
CA GLY A 486 1.02 -17.95 43.09
C GLY A 486 0.88 -19.46 43.27
N VAL A 487 1.06 -19.95 44.50
CA VAL A 487 0.96 -21.40 44.81
C VAL A 487 -0.48 -21.90 44.68
N LEU A 488 -0.69 -22.90 43.82
CA LEU A 488 -2.01 -23.46 43.53
C LEU A 488 -2.46 -24.46 44.61
N ASN A 489 -3.09 -23.95 45.67
CA ASN A 489 -3.62 -24.76 46.78
C ASN A 489 -5.15 -24.93 46.76
N THR A 490 -5.85 -24.12 45.98
CA THR A 490 -7.31 -24.11 45.82
C THR A 490 -7.65 -23.80 44.36
N GLU A 491 -8.89 -24.06 43.95
CA GLU A 491 -9.40 -23.64 42.65
C GLU A 491 -9.26 -22.12 42.46
N ARG A 492 -8.89 -21.72 41.24
CA ARG A 492 -8.78 -20.34 40.79
C ARG A 492 -9.55 -20.19 39.50
N SER A 493 -10.54 -19.31 39.49
CA SER A 493 -11.42 -19.09 38.34
C SER A 493 -11.47 -17.62 37.97
N PHE A 494 -11.40 -17.34 36.67
CA PHE A 494 -11.42 -15.98 36.12
C PHE A 494 -12.27 -15.96 34.85
N SER A 495 -12.84 -14.80 34.56
CA SER A 495 -13.48 -14.49 33.28
C SER A 495 -12.59 -13.51 32.56
N ASP A 496 -12.23 -13.81 31.31
CA ASP A 496 -11.31 -13.01 30.51
C ASP A 496 -11.74 -12.97 29.04
N THR A 497 -11.03 -12.20 28.22
CA THR A 497 -11.34 -12.04 26.80
C THR A 497 -10.08 -11.86 25.95
N VAL A 498 -9.90 -12.72 24.94
CA VAL A 498 -8.95 -12.47 23.85
C VAL A 498 -9.61 -11.69 22.72
N LEU A 499 -8.93 -10.64 22.25
CA LEU A 499 -9.36 -9.66 21.24
C LEU A 499 -8.49 -9.71 19.98
N GLU A 500 -8.89 -9.00 18.92
CA GLU A 500 -8.08 -8.87 17.70
C GLU A 500 -6.74 -8.15 17.95
N THR A 501 -6.74 -7.20 18.90
CA THR A 501 -5.58 -6.45 19.38
C THR A 501 -4.85 -7.15 20.54
N ASP A 502 -5.54 -8.07 21.23
CA ASP A 502 -5.00 -8.90 22.31
C ASP A 502 -5.29 -10.38 22.09
N LYS A 503 -4.45 -11.05 21.31
CA LYS A 503 -4.70 -12.43 20.89
C LYS A 503 -4.28 -13.49 21.91
N ILE A 504 -3.69 -13.12 23.05
CA ILE A 504 -3.05 -14.07 23.96
C ILE A 504 -3.15 -13.61 25.42
N ASP A 505 -3.73 -14.46 26.25
CA ASP A 505 -3.79 -14.31 27.70
C ASP A 505 -2.88 -15.37 28.36
N LEU A 506 -1.98 -14.95 29.26
CA LEU A 506 -1.05 -15.86 29.95
C LEU A 506 -1.21 -15.80 31.47
N TYR A 507 -1.36 -16.98 32.08
CA TYR A 507 -1.47 -17.17 33.54
C TYR A 507 -0.27 -17.97 34.05
N GLN A 508 0.24 -17.62 35.22
CA GLN A 508 1.35 -18.32 35.88
C GLN A 508 0.91 -18.89 37.23
N PHE A 509 1.36 -20.09 37.60
CA PHE A 509 1.16 -20.62 38.94
C PHE A 509 2.30 -21.57 39.39
N GLU A 510 2.38 -21.84 40.69
CA GLU A 510 3.39 -22.70 41.29
C GLU A 510 2.77 -23.96 41.93
N ILE A 511 3.43 -25.11 41.70
CA ILE A 511 3.14 -26.38 42.35
C ILE A 511 4.30 -26.71 43.29
N THR A 512 3.98 -26.98 44.56
CA THR A 512 5.01 -27.28 45.59
C THR A 512 5.09 -28.76 45.95
N THR A 513 4.05 -29.53 45.63
CA THR A 513 3.98 -30.99 45.83
C THR A 513 3.35 -31.64 44.61
N PRO A 514 3.74 -32.86 44.22
CA PRO A 514 3.13 -33.52 43.06
C PRO A 514 1.60 -33.54 43.14
N THR A 515 0.93 -32.97 42.14
CA THR A 515 -0.51 -32.67 42.16
C THR A 515 -1.12 -32.91 40.78
N ASN A 516 -2.31 -33.52 40.73
CA ASN A 516 -3.08 -33.60 39.49
C ASN A 516 -3.92 -32.31 39.34
N VAL A 517 -3.59 -31.49 38.34
CA VAL A 517 -4.23 -30.19 38.12
C VAL A 517 -5.29 -30.33 37.04
N GLY A 518 -6.53 -29.99 37.38
CA GLY A 518 -7.63 -29.84 36.43
C GLY A 518 -7.66 -28.44 35.83
N ILE A 519 -7.83 -28.35 34.52
CA ILE A 519 -8.09 -27.09 33.81
C ILE A 519 -9.44 -27.21 33.12
N VAL A 520 -10.27 -26.19 33.31
CA VAL A 520 -11.58 -26.06 32.67
C VAL A 520 -11.63 -24.72 31.97
N LEU A 521 -11.99 -24.75 30.69
CA LEU A 521 -12.31 -23.58 29.90
C LEU A 521 -13.78 -23.65 29.50
N ASP A 522 -14.60 -22.69 29.91
CA ASP A 522 -16.04 -22.65 29.58
C ASP A 522 -16.54 -21.27 29.13
N ARG A 523 -17.82 -21.22 28.74
CA ARG A 523 -18.52 -20.00 28.26
C ARG A 523 -17.88 -19.35 27.03
N LEU A 524 -17.37 -20.18 26.12
CA LEU A 524 -16.71 -19.75 24.90
C LEU A 524 -17.67 -19.06 23.93
N THR A 525 -17.34 -17.85 23.50
CA THR A 525 -18.05 -17.16 22.41
C THR A 525 -17.42 -17.38 21.02
N GLY A 526 -16.16 -17.83 20.96
CA GLY A 526 -15.43 -18.18 19.74
C GLY A 526 -14.66 -19.50 19.87
N SER A 527 -13.52 -19.65 19.18
CA SER A 527 -12.74 -20.90 19.08
C SER A 527 -11.31 -20.77 19.65
N PRO A 528 -11.12 -20.40 20.93
CA PRO A 528 -9.80 -20.19 21.47
C PRO A 528 -9.03 -21.52 21.63
N LEU A 529 -7.72 -21.46 21.37
CA LEU A 529 -6.76 -22.50 21.70
C LEU A 529 -6.28 -22.29 23.15
N VAL A 530 -6.19 -23.37 23.92
CA VAL A 530 -5.59 -23.34 25.25
C VAL A 530 -4.45 -24.33 25.35
N ALA A 531 -3.29 -23.85 25.79
CA ALA A 531 -2.09 -24.63 25.96
C ALA A 531 -1.51 -24.46 27.36
N MET A 532 -0.94 -25.53 27.89
CA MET A 532 -0.21 -25.55 29.15
C MET A 532 1.24 -25.91 28.91
N GLY A 533 2.16 -25.23 29.60
CA GLY A 533 3.58 -25.50 29.46
C GLY A 533 4.39 -25.39 30.74
N ARG A 534 5.58 -25.98 30.71
CA ARG A 534 6.62 -25.89 31.74
C ARG A 534 7.78 -25.04 31.23
N ASN A 535 8.47 -24.38 32.15
CA ASN A 535 9.72 -23.67 31.87
C ASN A 535 10.87 -24.67 31.62
N ILE A 536 11.20 -24.97 30.35
CA ILE A 536 12.30 -25.89 30.01
C ILE A 536 13.41 -25.22 29.17
N SER A 537 13.20 -24.03 28.63
CA SER A 537 14.21 -23.33 27.82
C SER A 537 14.76 -22.05 28.48
N SER A 538 16.07 -22.04 28.75
CA SER A 538 16.85 -20.84 29.13
C SER A 538 17.30 -20.01 27.91
N GLY A 539 16.60 -20.15 26.79
CA GLY A 539 16.88 -19.48 25.51
C GLY A 539 15.93 -18.31 25.27
N ALA A 540 16.38 -17.34 24.48
CA ALA A 540 15.72 -16.06 24.25
C ALA A 540 14.27 -16.18 23.74
N ILE A 541 13.47 -15.24 24.24
CA ILE A 541 12.05 -14.99 23.96
C ILE A 541 11.87 -14.62 22.48
N ASP A 542 11.16 -15.42 21.69
CA ASP A 542 10.58 -14.96 20.42
C ASP A 542 9.07 -15.24 20.37
N ARG A 543 8.34 -14.15 20.63
CA ARG A 543 7.07 -13.72 20.03
C ARG A 543 6.05 -14.82 19.66
N ARG A 544 5.00 -14.88 20.49
CA ARG A 544 3.60 -15.31 20.20
C ARG A 544 3.13 -16.71 20.59
N THR A 545 3.90 -17.56 21.27
CA THR A 545 3.37 -18.85 21.78
C THR A 545 4.32 -19.51 22.78
N LEU A 546 3.81 -20.36 23.68
CA LEU A 546 4.63 -21.42 24.28
C LEU A 546 5.30 -22.22 23.14
N GLU A 547 6.64 -22.30 23.11
CA GLU A 547 7.33 -23.09 22.10
C GLU A 547 6.83 -24.55 22.15
N ARG A 548 6.75 -25.24 21.01
CA ARG A 548 6.34 -26.67 20.93
C ARG A 548 7.07 -27.58 21.94
N ARG A 549 8.27 -27.18 22.39
CA ARG A 549 9.10 -27.91 23.36
C ARG A 549 8.74 -27.65 24.82
N ASP A 550 8.05 -26.55 25.11
CA ASP A 550 7.64 -26.14 26.45
C ASP A 550 6.19 -26.57 26.75
N ILE A 551 5.40 -26.93 25.74
CA ILE A 551 4.01 -27.38 25.89
C ILE A 551 3.99 -28.78 26.52
N LEU A 552 3.34 -28.90 27.67
CA LEU A 552 3.04 -30.17 28.34
C LEU A 552 1.75 -30.80 27.82
N GLN A 553 0.73 -29.97 27.55
CA GLN A 553 -0.57 -30.39 27.04
C GLN A 553 -1.27 -29.21 26.36
N GLY A 554 -2.03 -29.43 25.28
CA GLY A 554 -2.77 -28.36 24.61
C GLY A 554 -4.02 -28.86 23.91
N PHE A 555 -5.02 -27.98 23.81
CA PHE A 555 -6.35 -28.28 23.27
C PHE A 555 -6.80 -27.17 22.32
N ALA A 556 -7.31 -27.58 21.16
CA ALA A 556 -8.01 -26.68 20.24
C ALA A 556 -9.51 -26.96 20.34
N THR A 557 -10.32 -25.92 20.55
CA THR A 557 -11.78 -26.04 20.47
C THR A 557 -12.15 -26.08 18.98
N GLY A 558 -12.68 -27.21 18.50
CA GLY A 558 -12.88 -27.43 17.06
C GLY A 558 -13.79 -26.38 16.40
N ASN A 559 -13.62 -26.17 15.09
CA ASN A 559 -14.43 -25.24 14.30
C ASN A 559 -15.77 -25.89 13.88
N GLY A 560 -16.88 -25.51 14.53
CA GLY A 560 -18.22 -25.88 14.07
C GLY A 560 -19.36 -25.59 15.06
N PRO A 561 -20.62 -25.54 14.61
CA PRO A 561 -21.80 -25.30 15.47
C PRO A 561 -22.08 -26.40 16.51
N SER A 562 -21.30 -27.49 16.47
CA SER A 562 -21.32 -28.62 17.41
C SER A 562 -20.03 -28.72 18.24
N ALA A 563 -19.18 -27.69 18.22
CA ALA A 563 -17.99 -27.63 19.06
C ALA A 563 -18.38 -27.57 20.55
N PRO A 564 -17.66 -28.26 21.44
CA PRO A 564 -18.00 -28.26 22.85
C PRO A 564 -17.81 -26.85 23.45
N GLN A 565 -18.85 -26.29 24.07
CA GLN A 565 -18.80 -24.98 24.77
C GLN A 565 -18.01 -25.01 26.08
N GLN A 566 -17.36 -26.14 26.36
CA GLN A 566 -16.51 -26.38 27.51
C GLN A 566 -15.44 -27.39 27.13
N THR A 567 -14.18 -27.09 27.42
CA THR A 567 -13.07 -28.05 27.34
C THR A 567 -12.49 -28.23 28.73
N ALA A 568 -12.28 -29.48 29.14
CA ALA A 568 -11.72 -29.79 30.45
C ALA A 568 -10.73 -30.94 30.35
N TRP A 569 -9.61 -30.83 31.07
CA TRP A 569 -8.57 -31.85 31.12
C TRP A 569 -7.87 -31.85 32.47
N SER A 570 -7.06 -32.88 32.71
CA SER A 570 -6.21 -32.98 33.89
C SER A 570 -4.79 -33.38 33.52
N VAL A 571 -3.83 -32.86 34.27
CA VAL A 571 -2.40 -33.12 34.07
C VAL A 571 -1.68 -33.32 35.40
N TYR A 572 -0.86 -34.37 35.49
CA TYR A 572 -0.05 -34.63 36.66
C TYR A 572 1.22 -33.77 36.65
N LEU A 573 1.35 -32.86 37.62
CA LEU A 573 2.46 -31.91 37.71
C LEU A 573 3.37 -32.23 38.90
N THR A 574 4.68 -32.12 38.68
CA THR A 574 5.70 -32.17 39.74
C THR A 574 5.98 -30.76 40.28
N PRO A 575 6.75 -30.58 41.36
CA PRO A 575 7.04 -29.25 41.86
C PRO A 575 7.73 -28.34 40.82
N GLY A 576 7.22 -27.13 40.63
CA GLY A 576 7.72 -26.16 39.65
C GLY A 576 6.73 -25.04 39.31
N THR A 577 7.18 -24.13 38.44
CA THR A 577 6.36 -23.04 37.88
C THR A 577 5.81 -23.43 36.52
N TYR A 578 4.53 -23.16 36.31
CA TYR A 578 3.77 -23.55 35.13
C TYR A 578 2.99 -22.36 34.56
N PHE A 579 2.69 -22.43 33.27
CA PHE A 579 1.91 -21.43 32.56
C PHE A 579 0.70 -22.03 31.85
N VAL A 580 -0.41 -21.31 31.83
CA VAL A 580 -1.58 -21.57 30.98
C VAL A 580 -1.72 -20.41 30.01
N GLN A 581 -1.76 -20.71 28.72
CA GLN A 581 -1.97 -19.75 27.64
C GLN A 581 -3.35 -19.98 27.04
N VAL A 582 -4.16 -18.93 26.93
CA VAL A 582 -5.39 -18.90 26.12
C VAL A 582 -5.12 -17.97 24.93
N SER A 583 -5.45 -18.38 23.70
CA SER A 583 -5.18 -17.57 22.51
C SER A 583 -6.18 -17.82 21.40
N ASP A 584 -6.51 -16.79 20.63
CA ASP A 584 -7.37 -16.90 19.44
C ASP A 584 -6.69 -16.17 18.27
N GLU A 585 -6.44 -16.89 17.17
CA GLU A 585 -5.76 -16.32 16.00
C GLU A 585 -6.72 -15.55 15.08
N ASN A 586 -8.02 -15.89 15.12
CA ASN A 586 -8.96 -15.53 14.06
C ASN A 586 -10.16 -14.70 14.52
N ASP A 587 -10.49 -14.67 15.82
CA ASP A 587 -11.71 -13.98 16.28
C ASP A 587 -11.65 -13.53 17.75
N PHE A 588 -12.65 -12.75 18.14
CA PHE A 588 -12.98 -12.39 19.52
C PHE A 588 -13.49 -13.61 20.31
N SER A 589 -12.88 -13.90 21.47
CA SER A 589 -13.32 -14.99 22.35
C SER A 589 -13.37 -14.56 23.81
N GLN A 590 -14.57 -14.54 24.39
CA GLN A 590 -14.76 -14.55 25.84
C GLN A 590 -14.63 -15.97 26.36
N TYR A 591 -14.00 -16.10 27.53
CA TYR A 591 -13.89 -17.39 28.20
C TYR A 591 -13.90 -17.24 29.72
N ASN A 592 -14.17 -18.36 30.37
CA ASN A 592 -13.90 -18.57 31.77
C ASN A 592 -12.82 -19.63 31.89
N LEU A 593 -11.75 -19.32 32.62
CA LEU A 593 -10.69 -20.28 32.95
C LEU A 593 -10.81 -20.66 34.41
N SER A 594 -10.88 -21.95 34.70
CA SER A 594 -10.73 -22.51 36.05
C SER A 594 -9.54 -23.46 36.12
N ILE A 595 -8.69 -23.29 37.12
CA ILE A 595 -7.52 -24.12 37.39
C ILE A 595 -7.64 -24.64 38.82
N ALA A 596 -7.64 -25.97 39.01
CA ALA A 596 -7.87 -26.59 40.32
C ALA A 596 -6.86 -27.71 40.62
N PRO A 597 -6.40 -27.88 41.88
CA PRO A 597 -5.52 -28.97 42.29
C PRO A 597 -6.24 -30.34 42.44
N THR A 598 -7.48 -30.43 41.95
CA THR A 598 -8.29 -31.66 41.88
C THR A 598 -9.10 -31.64 40.57
N PRO A 599 -9.08 -32.72 39.76
CA PRO A 599 -9.82 -32.77 38.50
C PRO A 599 -11.35 -32.68 38.68
N PRO A 600 -12.10 -32.16 37.68
CA PRO A 600 -13.55 -32.24 37.64
C PRO A 600 -14.09 -33.68 37.72
N PRO A 601 -15.28 -33.93 38.32
CA PRO A 601 -15.86 -35.26 38.40
C PRO A 601 -16.11 -35.86 36.99
N GLY A 602 -15.55 -37.05 36.73
CA GLY A 602 -15.75 -37.78 35.47
C GLY A 602 -14.54 -37.79 34.53
N LEU A 603 -13.53 -36.97 34.79
CA LEU A 603 -12.19 -37.13 34.20
C LEU A 603 -11.41 -38.10 35.09
N ALA A 604 -11.20 -39.33 34.62
CA ALA A 604 -10.38 -40.30 35.35
C ALA A 604 -8.94 -39.74 35.46
N PRO A 605 -8.25 -39.90 36.61
CA PRO A 605 -6.84 -39.53 36.70
C PRO A 605 -6.05 -40.33 35.65
N ASP A 606 -5.34 -39.63 34.78
CA ASP A 606 -4.28 -40.23 33.98
C ASP A 606 -3.26 -40.87 34.96
N GLY A 607 -3.13 -42.20 34.86
CA GLY A 607 -2.24 -43.00 35.68
C GLY A 607 -0.84 -43.19 35.05
N VAL A 608 -0.62 -42.71 33.82
CA VAL A 608 0.53 -43.01 32.97
C VAL A 608 0.94 -41.79 32.14
N GLY A 609 2.01 -41.11 32.56
CA GLY A 609 2.35 -39.85 31.92
C GLY A 609 2.83 -39.95 30.45
N ASN A 610 2.55 -38.89 29.70
CA ASN A 610 2.67 -38.77 28.24
C ASN A 610 4.09 -38.48 27.72
N SER A 611 5.07 -38.45 28.64
CA SER A 611 6.48 -38.15 28.35
C SER A 611 7.40 -39.14 29.07
N ALA A 612 8.66 -39.22 28.64
CA ALA A 612 9.65 -40.10 29.25
C ALA A 612 9.92 -39.78 30.74
N ASP A 613 9.84 -38.51 31.14
CA ASP A 613 10.01 -38.07 32.54
C ASP A 613 8.86 -38.49 33.46
N THR A 614 7.68 -38.68 32.87
CA THR A 614 6.44 -39.03 33.57
C THR A 614 6.02 -40.47 33.31
N ALA A 615 6.87 -41.24 32.63
CA ALA A 615 6.57 -42.58 32.16
C ALA A 615 6.26 -43.52 33.33
N ARG A 616 5.24 -44.37 33.16
CA ARG A 616 4.94 -45.42 34.15
C ARG A 616 6.05 -46.46 34.16
N ASN A 617 6.72 -46.58 35.30
CA ASN A 617 7.80 -47.54 35.49
C ASN A 617 7.23 -48.95 35.73
N LEU A 618 7.61 -49.88 34.85
CA LEU A 618 7.31 -51.32 34.91
C LEU A 618 8.45 -52.14 35.56
N ASP A 619 9.43 -51.43 36.13
CA ASP A 619 10.61 -51.99 36.80
C ASP A 619 11.44 -52.90 35.87
N VAL A 620 12.20 -53.84 36.45
CA VAL A 620 12.98 -54.83 35.70
C VAL A 620 12.02 -55.85 35.10
N LEU A 621 12.00 -55.96 33.78
CA LEU A 621 11.11 -56.88 33.08
C LEU A 621 11.61 -58.32 33.27
N THR A 622 11.02 -59.06 34.21
CA THR A 622 11.28 -60.49 34.42
C THR A 622 10.04 -61.32 34.05
N GLY A 623 10.05 -61.96 32.89
CA GLY A 623 8.88 -62.69 32.35
C GLY A 623 7.88 -61.77 31.66
N THR A 624 6.59 -62.06 31.78
CA THR A 624 5.49 -61.32 31.12
C THR A 624 4.83 -60.33 32.07
N GLN A 625 4.69 -59.09 31.63
CA GLN A 625 3.90 -58.04 32.28
C GLN A 625 2.86 -57.49 31.31
N THR A 626 1.64 -57.25 31.79
CA THR A 626 0.57 -56.62 31.01
C THR A 626 0.03 -55.41 31.76
N VAL A 627 -0.14 -54.31 31.05
CA VAL A 627 -0.77 -53.08 31.52
C VAL A 627 -1.92 -52.71 30.60
N SER A 628 -2.99 -52.17 31.18
CA SER A 628 -4.18 -51.74 30.46
C SER A 628 -4.36 -50.25 30.63
N ASP A 629 -4.69 -49.56 29.54
CA ASP A 629 -4.84 -48.10 29.52
C ASP A 629 -5.70 -47.58 28.38
N SER A 630 -5.81 -46.25 28.26
CA SER A 630 -6.53 -45.61 27.17
C SER A 630 -5.84 -44.33 26.66
N VAL A 631 -5.63 -44.23 25.34
CA VAL A 631 -5.25 -42.96 24.69
C VAL A 631 -6.45 -42.37 23.93
N GLY A 632 -6.57 -41.05 23.86
CA GLY A 632 -7.68 -40.34 23.23
C GLY A 632 -7.43 -38.85 23.01
N ALA A 633 -8.46 -38.09 22.65
CA ALA A 633 -8.32 -36.64 22.45
C ALA A 633 -7.96 -35.88 23.75
N ALA A 634 -8.27 -36.46 24.91
CA ALA A 634 -7.90 -35.94 26.23
C ALA A 634 -6.54 -36.44 26.73
N ASP A 635 -6.02 -37.51 26.11
CA ASP A 635 -4.82 -38.23 26.53
C ASP A 635 -4.08 -38.73 25.29
N GLU A 636 -3.26 -37.86 24.70
CA GLU A 636 -2.72 -38.13 23.37
C GLU A 636 -1.66 -39.23 23.36
N ALA A 637 -1.05 -39.58 24.49
CA ALA A 637 0.02 -40.57 24.54
C ALA A 637 0.24 -41.16 25.92
N ASP A 638 0.53 -42.45 25.98
CA ASP A 638 1.01 -43.14 27.18
C ASP A 638 2.47 -43.54 27.01
N VAL A 639 3.31 -43.30 28.02
CA VAL A 639 4.70 -43.74 28.02
C VAL A 639 4.97 -44.69 29.18
N TYR A 640 5.54 -45.85 28.86
CA TYR A 640 5.98 -46.86 29.82
C TYR A 640 7.49 -47.00 29.80
N ARG A 641 8.08 -47.23 30.96
CA ARG A 641 9.53 -47.45 31.13
C ARG A 641 9.77 -48.84 31.69
N PHE A 642 10.71 -49.59 31.14
CA PHE A 642 11.15 -50.87 31.70
C PHE A 642 12.67 -51.03 31.60
N VAL A 643 13.22 -51.93 32.42
CA VAL A 643 14.66 -52.23 32.47
C VAL A 643 14.91 -53.69 32.09
N LEU A 644 15.91 -53.93 31.24
CA LEU A 644 16.46 -55.25 30.99
C LEU A 644 17.79 -55.39 31.73
N ASP A 645 17.89 -56.38 32.62
CA ASP A 645 19.09 -56.68 33.41
C ASP A 645 20.13 -57.50 32.64
N ARG A 646 19.73 -58.13 31.54
CA ARG A 646 20.56 -58.88 30.60
C ARG A 646 20.01 -58.75 29.17
N PRO A 647 20.83 -59.00 28.14
CA PRO A 647 20.33 -59.09 26.78
C PRO A 647 19.26 -60.19 26.67
N SER A 648 18.10 -59.83 26.13
CA SER A 648 16.92 -60.68 26.04
C SER A 648 16.13 -60.37 24.78
N THR A 649 15.39 -61.35 24.30
CA THR A 649 14.31 -61.08 23.34
C THR A 649 13.11 -60.57 24.12
N VAL A 650 12.54 -59.45 23.69
CA VAL A 650 11.31 -58.89 24.26
C VAL A 650 10.22 -58.99 23.22
N ASP A 651 9.15 -59.70 23.56
CA ASP A 651 7.92 -59.71 22.79
C ASP A 651 7.03 -58.58 23.31
N LEU A 652 6.68 -57.67 22.41
CA LEU A 652 5.75 -56.57 22.64
C LEU A 652 4.45 -56.88 21.93
N LEU A 653 3.35 -56.87 22.67
CA LEU A 653 2.01 -57.13 22.17
C LEU A 653 1.12 -55.98 22.60
N LEU A 654 0.52 -55.28 21.63
CA LEU A 654 -0.48 -54.25 21.87
C LEU A 654 -1.82 -54.72 21.29
N GLU A 655 -2.84 -54.82 22.14
CA GLU A 655 -4.20 -55.29 21.80
C GLU A 655 -5.23 -54.21 22.13
N ALA A 656 -6.15 -53.89 21.22
CA ALA A 656 -7.26 -52.98 21.50
C ALA A 656 -8.43 -53.73 22.17
N ASN A 657 -8.96 -53.20 23.28
CA ASN A 657 -9.88 -53.92 24.17
C ASN A 657 -11.37 -53.65 23.91
N ASP A 658 -11.71 -52.57 23.22
CA ASP A 658 -13.08 -52.04 23.16
C ASP A 658 -13.77 -52.18 21.79
N GLY A 659 -13.04 -52.67 20.77
CA GLY A 659 -13.57 -52.84 19.42
C GLY A 659 -13.88 -51.52 18.70
N THR A 660 -13.40 -50.39 19.22
CA THR A 660 -13.55 -49.05 18.63
C THR A 660 -12.39 -48.72 17.69
N PHE A 661 -12.67 -47.88 16.68
CA PHE A 661 -11.81 -47.68 15.50
C PHE A 661 -10.97 -46.40 15.62
N GLY A 662 -9.69 -46.51 16.02
CA GLY A 662 -8.74 -45.40 16.08
C GLY A 662 -7.38 -45.75 15.48
N PHE A 663 -6.74 -44.81 14.78
CA PHE A 663 -5.34 -44.97 14.35
C PHE A 663 -4.44 -44.66 15.54
N SER A 664 -3.63 -45.63 15.97
CA SER A 664 -2.63 -45.42 17.01
C SER A 664 -1.27 -45.93 16.58
N ARG A 665 -0.22 -45.25 17.02
CA ARG A 665 1.17 -45.65 16.76
C ARG A 665 1.76 -46.13 18.08
N PHE A 666 2.50 -47.24 18.04
CA PHE A 666 3.34 -47.60 19.18
C PHE A 666 4.81 -47.69 18.76
N GLY A 667 5.69 -47.25 19.64
CA GLY A 667 7.12 -47.18 19.41
C GLY A 667 7.91 -47.73 20.59
N LEU A 668 9.03 -48.38 20.29
CA LEU A 668 10.03 -48.81 21.25
C LEU A 668 11.27 -47.94 21.08
N PHE A 669 11.71 -47.36 22.18
CA PHE A 669 12.84 -46.42 22.24
C PHE A 669 13.88 -46.94 23.22
N SER A 670 15.15 -46.75 22.87
CA SER A 670 16.28 -47.05 23.75
C SER A 670 16.87 -45.73 24.21
N ASP A 671 16.99 -45.52 25.52
CA ASP A 671 17.66 -44.33 26.06
C ASP A 671 19.18 -44.55 25.98
N SER A 672 19.74 -44.31 24.79
CA SER A 672 21.12 -44.67 24.45
C SER A 672 22.16 -43.76 25.11
N ASN A 673 21.73 -42.55 25.49
CA ASN A 673 22.53 -41.52 26.13
C ASN A 673 22.19 -41.35 27.63
N ASN A 674 21.23 -42.14 28.13
CA ASN A 674 20.79 -42.23 29.52
C ASN A 674 20.34 -40.87 30.10
N ASN A 675 19.75 -40.02 29.25
CA ASN A 675 19.34 -38.66 29.60
C ASN A 675 17.84 -38.52 29.92
N GLY A 676 17.05 -39.60 29.80
CA GLY A 676 15.63 -39.59 30.09
C GLY A 676 14.75 -38.89 29.04
N ILE A 677 15.29 -38.50 27.88
CA ILE A 677 14.58 -37.77 26.82
C ILE A 677 14.51 -38.63 25.56
N ILE A 678 13.29 -38.93 25.10
CA ILE A 678 13.07 -39.57 23.80
C ILE A 678 13.15 -38.48 22.72
N SER A 679 14.30 -38.37 22.03
CA SER A 679 14.47 -37.43 20.91
C SER A 679 14.50 -38.16 19.56
N ASP A 680 13.70 -37.67 18.60
CA ASP A 680 13.34 -38.33 17.33
C ASP A 680 14.53 -38.74 16.41
N ILE A 681 15.76 -38.29 16.69
CA ILE A 681 16.89 -38.42 15.76
C ILE A 681 18.01 -39.32 16.32
N GLY A 682 18.01 -39.66 17.62
CA GLY A 682 19.09 -40.43 18.26
C GLY A 682 18.68 -41.71 19.00
N ASP A 683 17.44 -41.78 19.50
CA ASP A 683 17.02 -42.82 20.47
C ASP A 683 15.97 -43.81 19.91
N PHE A 684 15.78 -43.78 18.59
CA PHE A 684 14.75 -44.55 17.90
C PHE A 684 15.21 -45.98 17.60
N SER A 685 14.68 -46.95 18.34
CA SER A 685 14.95 -48.38 18.08
C SER A 685 14.00 -48.96 17.02
N ARG A 686 12.68 -48.70 17.12
CA ARG A 686 11.67 -49.15 16.12
C ARG A 686 10.29 -48.53 16.38
N SER A 687 9.51 -48.29 15.33
CA SER A 687 8.07 -47.94 15.45
C SER A 687 7.20 -48.77 14.55
N PHE A 688 5.97 -49.00 15.01
CA PHE A 688 4.94 -49.73 14.31
C PHE A 688 3.66 -48.89 14.27
N ILE A 689 2.99 -48.89 13.13
CA ILE A 689 1.72 -48.21 12.95
C ILE A 689 0.64 -49.28 13.03
N ILE A 690 -0.28 -49.13 13.98
CA ILE A 690 -1.49 -49.95 13.99
C ILE A 690 -2.49 -49.27 13.07
N SER A 691 -2.85 -49.96 11.99
CA SER A 691 -3.84 -49.48 11.02
C SER A 691 -5.23 -50.01 11.36
N SER A 692 -6.25 -49.34 10.84
CA SER A 692 -7.69 -49.49 11.15
C SER A 692 -8.31 -50.91 11.10
N ASN A 693 -7.55 -51.94 10.71
CA ASN A 693 -8.05 -53.31 10.51
C ASN A 693 -7.36 -54.36 11.39
N ASP A 694 -6.31 -54.01 12.14
CA ASP A 694 -5.58 -54.95 13.01
C ASP A 694 -5.82 -54.58 14.48
N PHE A 695 -6.56 -55.42 15.21
CA PHE A 695 -6.85 -55.25 16.65
C PHE A 695 -5.68 -55.63 17.56
N ARG A 696 -4.60 -56.09 16.95
CA ARG A 696 -3.46 -56.69 17.61
C ARG A 696 -2.21 -56.40 16.80
N THR A 697 -1.16 -55.96 17.45
CA THR A 697 0.18 -55.95 16.85
C THR A 697 1.16 -56.58 17.81
N GLU A 698 1.97 -57.48 17.28
CA GLU A 698 2.96 -58.24 18.04
C GLU A 698 4.31 -58.11 17.37
N GLU A 699 5.36 -57.82 18.16
CA GLU A 699 6.72 -57.71 17.68
C GLU A 699 7.70 -58.34 18.67
N SER A 700 8.62 -59.16 18.17
CA SER A 700 9.75 -59.68 18.94
C SER A 700 11.03 -58.91 18.58
N VAL A 701 11.68 -58.32 19.58
CA VAL A 701 12.93 -57.56 19.38
C VAL A 701 14.02 -58.07 20.31
N LEU A 702 15.20 -58.36 19.74
CA LEU A 702 16.40 -58.66 20.52
C LEU A 702 17.00 -57.35 21.04
N LEU A 703 17.02 -57.18 22.36
CA LEU A 703 17.50 -55.98 23.03
C LEU A 703 18.70 -56.30 23.93
N THR A 704 19.61 -55.34 24.08
CA THR A 704 20.70 -55.41 25.06
C THR A 704 20.18 -55.14 26.47
N ALA A 705 21.01 -55.36 27.49
CA ALA A 705 20.69 -54.85 28.83
C ALA A 705 20.66 -53.31 28.80
N GLY A 706 19.65 -52.69 29.43
CA GLY A 706 19.46 -51.25 29.37
C GLY A 706 18.07 -50.77 29.78
N VAL A 707 17.84 -49.46 29.68
CA VAL A 707 16.56 -48.80 29.93
C VAL A 707 15.85 -48.59 28.60
N TYR A 708 14.58 -48.97 28.55
CA TYR A 708 13.75 -48.89 27.36
C TYR A 708 12.41 -48.24 27.68
N PHE A 709 11.86 -47.59 26.67
CA PHE A 709 10.56 -46.93 26.76
C PHE A 709 9.64 -47.45 25.65
N VAL A 710 8.37 -47.64 26.00
CA VAL A 710 7.30 -47.91 25.04
C VAL A 710 6.35 -46.72 25.06
N GLN A 711 6.09 -46.12 23.90
CA GLN A 711 5.08 -45.08 23.76
C GLN A 711 3.91 -45.63 22.96
N VAL A 712 2.68 -45.40 23.44
CA VAL A 712 1.43 -45.55 22.68
C VAL A 712 0.91 -44.15 22.41
N LEU A 713 0.64 -43.83 21.14
CA LEU A 713 0.29 -42.47 20.70
C LEU A 713 -1.02 -42.50 19.92
N ASN A 714 -1.98 -41.68 20.32
CA ASN A 714 -3.21 -41.47 19.59
C ASN A 714 -2.96 -40.65 18.31
N ARG A 715 -3.47 -41.13 17.18
CA ARG A 715 -3.52 -40.43 15.88
C ARG A 715 -4.94 -40.37 15.31
N GLY A 716 -5.96 -40.69 16.10
CA GLY A 716 -7.36 -40.76 15.71
C GLY A 716 -8.34 -40.71 16.90
N GLU A 717 -9.35 -41.58 16.88
CA GLU A 717 -10.33 -41.70 17.96
C GLU A 717 -9.75 -42.40 19.20
N SER A 718 -10.35 -42.17 20.37
CA SER A 718 -9.90 -42.78 21.63
C SER A 718 -9.96 -44.31 21.59
N ILE A 719 -8.92 -44.96 22.11
CA ILE A 719 -8.80 -46.42 22.20
C ILE A 719 -8.48 -46.84 23.63
N ASN A 720 -9.11 -47.91 24.11
CA ASN A 720 -8.65 -48.68 25.26
C ASN A 720 -7.78 -49.84 24.78
N TYR A 721 -6.65 -50.10 25.43
CA TYR A 721 -5.71 -51.13 25.00
C TYR A 721 -5.06 -51.89 26.17
N ASP A 722 -4.56 -53.08 25.86
CA ASP A 722 -3.65 -53.88 26.68
C ASP A 722 -2.26 -53.91 26.03
N LEU A 723 -1.24 -53.41 26.73
CA LEU A 723 0.16 -53.55 26.39
C LEU A 723 0.79 -54.68 27.20
N THR A 724 1.21 -55.74 26.52
CA THR A 724 1.92 -56.89 27.10
C THR A 724 3.39 -56.89 26.65
N LEU A 725 4.30 -56.99 27.62
CA LEU A 725 5.74 -57.12 27.41
C LEU A 725 6.21 -58.44 27.99
N SER A 726 6.87 -59.29 27.20
CA SER A 726 7.42 -60.58 27.67
C SER A 726 8.92 -60.68 27.41
N GLN A 727 9.71 -60.81 28.48
CA GLN A 727 11.14 -61.15 28.39
C GLN A 727 11.29 -62.67 28.20
N ILE A 728 11.85 -63.09 27.06
CA ILE A 728 12.12 -64.50 26.69
C ILE A 728 13.59 -64.85 26.88
#